data_AF-A0A925HKD6-F1
#
_entry.id   AF-A0A925HKD6-F1
#
_cell.length_a   1.000
_cell.length_b   1.000
_cell.length_c   1.000
_cell.angle_alpha   90.00
_cell.angle_beta   90.00
_cell.angle_gamma   90.00
#
_symmetry.space_group_name_H-M   'P 1'
#
loop_
_entity.id
_entity.type
_entity.pdbx_description
1 polymer ?
#
loop_
_entity_poly.entity_id
_entity_poly.type
_entity_poly.pdbx_seq_one_letter_code
_entity_poly.pdbx_strand_id
1 'polypeptide(L)'
;MTITHSSRFVAIVAGFAVAVALIAGAFVAPKAQAAALTQTQISAIISLLQSFGASADVIANVSASLNGGTPTSGGSTGGSSTNAACYAWTRDLLQGSTGADVMALQIFLNTDPATVVSASGAGSAGMETQTFGPMTKAAVIKFQMKNGITPAAGYFGSISRAKAATMCSSTPTPTPTPGTGGALEGGEGSLDVNGTLGDVESDVDEGDSDVKVLGVELEAQDSDIMIERVDVEVTLSGTGSNNLDRYFEGLSLWLDGKKIGELDADEGDEDSDVYSFRFTGLKGVIREDDTAELYVSVDAVNNVDTGDVAKAIKVEIPENGIRAVDAEGISDTYVSAADNLEETGINVVEASSGDVDLTEGDENPEGSVVTVDEDDDTTGVSVLAFDLEANNQDVVVDAIPVGLTAATTTASFTQPMTLSGPVKRAILKMNGTTIDTKTIPGTAAMSYTVVFDDLDIDLNEGDTAEFEVLVDLNNADWTNFATGTTLYATTSGSGTGSTEWDIEDSEGDSIQPDGSVTNVGEKLIFQTSGISAAFVSASESKTFEASIAGQKDVGEFKIVVDITAVGDDMFIDKSVTADPDRNGMGSAGTGFQWATTTESTTGSTTPIAQTVTASGSTSGDSTNTFKVNEGETRRFTVTVSLESSNDGVAAVQLTGINWATADGASSANFYTSNMSDFKTDLLTLLIQ
;
A
#
# COMPACT_ATOMS: atom_id res chain seq x y z
N MET A 1 -54.38 -11.47 -9.20
CA MET A 1 -53.95 -11.11 -7.82
C MET A 1 -53.41 -9.69 -7.90
N THR A 2 -54.07 -8.71 -7.25
CA THR A 2 -53.62 -8.08 -5.98
C THR A 2 -52.21 -7.47 -6.12
N ILE A 3 -52.06 -6.14 -6.35
CA ILE A 3 -52.15 -5.00 -5.39
C ILE A 3 -50.94 -4.98 -4.44
N THR A 4 -50.10 -3.93 -4.25
CA THR A 4 -49.85 -2.56 -4.80
C THR A 4 -48.44 -2.11 -4.26
N HIS A 5 -47.77 -0.95 -4.44
CA HIS A 5 -47.92 0.44 -4.98
C HIS A 5 -46.44 0.99 -5.18
N SER A 6 -46.03 2.16 -5.70
CA SER A 6 -46.64 3.36 -6.29
C SER A 6 -45.64 4.20 -7.17
N SER A 7 -46.07 5.39 -7.58
CA SER A 7 -45.37 6.64 -7.95
C SER A 7 -44.03 6.95 -7.23
N ARG A 8 -42.96 7.53 -7.84
CA ARG A 8 -42.76 8.52 -8.95
C ARG A 8 -43.09 10.00 -8.65
N PHE A 9 -42.31 10.88 -9.31
CA PHE A 9 -42.42 12.34 -9.63
C PHE A 9 -41.33 13.20 -8.95
N VAL A 10 -40.26 13.61 -9.66
CA VAL A 10 -40.13 14.66 -10.73
C VAL A 10 -39.86 16.06 -10.13
N ALA A 11 -38.77 16.69 -10.56
CA ALA A 11 -38.37 18.04 -10.18
C ALA A 11 -38.93 19.12 -11.12
N ILE A 12 -39.19 20.32 -10.60
CA ILE A 12 -39.50 21.54 -11.37
C ILE A 12 -38.82 22.75 -10.68
N VAL A 13 -38.13 23.57 -11.47
CA VAL A 13 -37.60 24.88 -11.06
C VAL A 13 -38.55 25.99 -11.54
N ALA A 14 -38.83 26.99 -10.69
CA ALA A 14 -39.50 28.23 -11.10
C ALA A 14 -39.17 29.38 -10.14
N GLY A 15 -38.95 30.59 -10.68
CA GLY A 15 -38.76 31.81 -9.90
C GLY A 15 -39.45 33.02 -10.53
N PHE A 16 -39.94 33.94 -9.70
CA PHE A 16 -40.49 35.26 -10.05
C PHE A 16 -40.05 36.23 -8.91
N ALA A 17 -39.46 37.41 -9.11
CA ALA A 17 -39.65 38.53 -10.04
C ALA A 17 -40.55 39.66 -9.46
N VAL A 18 -40.17 40.92 -9.75
CA VAL A 18 -40.55 42.14 -9.00
C VAL A 18 -41.68 42.93 -9.69
N ALA A 19 -42.47 43.71 -8.92
CA ALA A 19 -43.45 44.67 -9.43
C ALA A 19 -43.44 46.01 -8.66
N VAL A 20 -43.88 47.10 -9.30
CA VAL A 20 -43.70 48.51 -8.86
C VAL A 20 -45.00 49.33 -9.03
N ALA A 21 -45.27 50.28 -8.12
CA ALA A 21 -46.26 51.35 -8.28
C ALA A 21 -45.85 52.62 -7.48
N LEU A 22 -46.40 53.80 -7.82
CA LEU A 22 -45.83 55.12 -7.44
C LEU A 22 -46.85 56.17 -6.94
N ILE A 23 -46.37 57.03 -6.02
CA ILE A 23 -46.78 58.42 -5.73
C ILE A 23 -48.21 58.67 -5.18
N ALA A 24 -48.31 59.08 -3.89
CA ALA A 24 -48.70 60.45 -3.50
C ALA A 24 -48.86 60.65 -1.96
N GLY A 25 -48.19 61.67 -1.39
CA GLY A 25 -48.65 62.38 -0.18
C GLY A 25 -48.17 61.88 1.20
N ALA A 26 -47.57 62.81 1.97
CA ALA A 26 -47.40 62.83 3.44
C ALA A 26 -47.04 61.52 4.19
N PHE A 27 -45.78 61.41 4.62
CA PHE A 27 -45.31 60.37 5.55
C PHE A 27 -46.02 60.45 6.91
N VAL A 28 -46.83 59.45 7.27
CA VAL A 28 -46.61 58.46 8.36
C VAL A 28 -47.67 57.35 8.21
N ALA A 29 -47.24 56.13 7.89
CA ALA A 29 -48.10 54.93 7.77
C ALA A 29 -47.27 53.66 8.14
N PRO A 30 -47.89 52.47 8.32
CA PRO A 30 -47.42 51.49 9.31
C PRO A 30 -46.17 50.69 8.91
N LYS A 31 -45.49 50.14 9.92
CA LYS A 31 -44.52 49.06 9.74
C LYS A 31 -45.20 47.87 9.07
N ALA A 32 -44.69 47.42 7.93
CA ALA A 32 -45.17 46.21 7.28
C ALA A 32 -44.90 44.98 8.15
N GLN A 33 -45.92 44.13 8.33
CA GLN A 33 -45.71 42.79 8.86
C GLN A 33 -45.19 41.91 7.72
N ALA A 34 -43.93 41.47 7.82
CA ALA A 34 -43.44 40.40 6.98
C ALA A 34 -44.25 39.13 7.25
N ALA A 35 -44.49 38.32 6.22
CA ALA A 35 -45.09 37.01 6.40
C ALA A 35 -44.09 36.10 7.14
N ALA A 36 -44.35 35.83 8.41
CA ALA A 36 -43.52 34.93 9.21
C ALA A 36 -43.53 33.50 8.62
N LEU A 37 -42.40 32.81 8.71
CA LEU A 37 -42.31 31.39 8.34
C LEU A 37 -43.26 30.57 9.20
N THR A 38 -43.91 29.57 8.61
CA THR A 38 -44.70 28.60 9.37
C THR A 38 -43.77 27.69 10.17
N GLN A 39 -44.22 27.19 11.33
CA GLN A 39 -43.39 26.29 12.14
C GLN A 39 -42.96 25.02 11.38
N THR A 40 -43.76 24.53 10.44
CA THR A 40 -43.37 23.41 9.56
C THR A 40 -42.17 23.75 8.67
N GLN A 41 -42.07 24.99 8.17
CA GLN A 41 -40.88 25.45 7.41
C GLN A 41 -39.67 25.63 8.33
N ILE A 42 -39.87 26.16 9.54
CA ILE A 42 -38.79 26.32 10.53
C ILE A 42 -38.22 24.95 10.94
N SER A 43 -39.09 23.97 11.23
CA SER A 43 -38.67 22.59 11.49
C SER A 43 -37.96 21.95 10.29
N ALA A 44 -38.42 22.18 9.06
CA ALA A 44 -37.74 21.65 7.87
C ALA A 44 -36.34 22.24 7.68
N ILE A 45 -36.15 23.54 7.94
CA ILE A 45 -34.82 24.19 7.91
C ILE A 45 -33.92 23.64 9.03
N ILE A 46 -34.45 23.45 10.24
CA ILE A 46 -33.70 22.87 11.36
C ILE A 46 -33.27 21.43 11.06
N SER A 47 -34.16 20.59 10.52
CA SER A 47 -33.81 19.21 10.15
C SER A 47 -32.84 19.14 8.97
N LEU A 48 -32.87 20.10 8.04
CA LEU A 48 -31.88 20.22 6.97
C LEU A 48 -30.49 20.56 7.53
N LEU A 49 -30.41 21.50 8.47
CA LEU A 49 -29.16 21.84 9.17
C LEU A 49 -28.64 20.66 10.01
N GLN A 50 -29.53 19.87 10.62
CA GLN A 50 -29.17 18.62 11.31
C GLN A 50 -28.62 17.56 10.33
N SER A 51 -29.17 17.44 9.12
CA SER A 51 -28.60 16.54 8.09
C SER A 51 -27.27 17.02 7.50
N PHE A 52 -26.87 18.27 7.73
CA PHE A 52 -25.56 18.82 7.40
C PHE A 52 -24.65 18.98 8.64
N GLY A 53 -24.92 18.26 9.74
CA GLY A 53 -24.03 18.21 10.91
C GLY A 53 -23.90 19.51 11.73
N ALA A 54 -24.76 20.50 11.53
CA ALA A 54 -24.67 21.78 12.22
C ALA A 54 -24.73 21.61 13.76
N SER A 55 -23.85 22.32 14.49
CA SER A 55 -23.76 22.18 15.94
C SER A 55 -25.02 22.65 16.68
N ALA A 56 -25.24 22.13 17.89
CA ALA A 56 -26.44 22.42 18.68
C ALA A 56 -26.64 23.94 18.94
N ASP A 57 -25.56 24.69 19.14
CA ASP A 57 -25.61 26.14 19.36
C ASP A 57 -25.89 26.93 18.08
N VAL A 58 -25.42 26.46 16.92
CA VAL A 58 -25.79 27.02 15.62
C VAL A 58 -27.27 26.76 15.35
N ILE A 59 -27.75 25.54 15.57
CA ILE A 59 -29.18 25.19 15.47
C ILE A 59 -30.03 26.03 16.43
N ALA A 60 -29.58 26.24 17.67
CA ALA A 60 -30.29 27.06 18.66
C ALA A 60 -30.39 28.53 18.23
N ASN A 61 -29.28 29.13 17.79
CA ASN A 61 -29.26 30.53 17.35
C ASN A 61 -30.02 30.75 16.04
N VAL A 62 -29.95 29.81 15.08
CA VAL A 62 -30.76 29.86 13.85
C VAL A 62 -32.24 29.65 14.17
N SER A 63 -32.59 28.70 15.04
CA SER A 63 -33.97 28.50 15.52
C SER A 63 -34.52 29.76 16.21
N ALA A 64 -33.74 30.40 17.08
CA ALA A 64 -34.11 31.66 17.71
C ALA A 64 -34.38 32.76 16.66
N SER A 65 -33.46 32.95 15.71
CA SER A 65 -33.58 33.93 14.63
C SER A 65 -34.83 33.69 13.76
N LEU A 66 -35.07 32.44 13.33
CA LEU A 66 -36.22 32.07 12.50
C LEU A 66 -37.57 32.18 13.24
N ASN A 67 -37.57 32.02 14.58
CA ASN A 67 -38.74 32.27 15.43
C ASN A 67 -38.91 33.76 15.81
N GLY A 68 -38.04 34.66 15.33
CA GLY A 68 -38.09 36.09 15.62
C GLY A 68 -37.55 36.50 17.00
N GLY A 69 -36.82 35.61 17.67
CA GLY A 69 -36.03 35.92 18.86
C GLY A 69 -34.64 36.47 18.51
N THR A 70 -34.00 37.14 19.47
CA THR A 70 -32.60 37.56 19.35
C THR A 70 -31.66 36.39 19.67
N PRO A 71 -30.69 36.05 18.79
CA PRO A 71 -29.57 35.19 19.14
C PRO A 71 -28.80 35.71 20.36
N THR A 72 -28.21 34.83 21.17
CA THR A 72 -27.60 35.19 22.47
C THR A 72 -26.21 34.63 22.65
N SER A 73 -25.21 35.50 22.82
CA SER A 73 -23.84 35.12 23.14
C SER A 73 -23.62 34.99 24.66
N GLY A 74 -23.52 33.74 25.15
CA GLY A 74 -22.66 33.40 26.31
C GLY A 74 -23.29 33.25 27.71
N GLY A 75 -23.15 32.03 28.27
CA GLY A 75 -23.18 31.74 29.72
C GLY A 75 -24.56 31.56 30.37
N SER A 76 -24.75 30.72 31.39
CA SER A 76 -23.89 29.71 32.05
C SER A 76 -24.83 28.73 32.79
N THR A 77 -24.59 27.41 32.89
CA THR A 77 -23.59 26.80 33.79
C THR A 77 -23.36 25.31 33.47
N GLY A 78 -22.17 24.78 33.83
CA GLY A 78 -22.05 23.38 34.25
C GLY A 78 -21.27 22.41 33.35
N GLY A 79 -20.57 22.86 32.32
CA GLY A 79 -19.64 22.04 31.53
C GLY A 79 -18.51 22.90 30.99
N SER A 80 -17.25 22.47 31.12
CA SER A 80 -16.10 23.27 30.71
C SER A 80 -15.93 23.23 29.20
N SER A 81 -16.30 24.30 28.51
CA SER A 81 -15.98 24.52 27.11
C SER A 81 -14.51 24.92 26.96
N THR A 82 -13.61 23.94 27.10
CA THR A 82 -12.26 24.09 26.56
C THR A 82 -12.31 24.08 25.03
N ASN A 83 -11.25 24.55 24.40
CA ASN A 83 -11.05 24.31 22.97
C ASN A 83 -11.08 22.78 22.72
N ALA A 84 -11.66 22.30 21.63
CA ALA A 84 -11.93 20.86 21.48
C ALA A 84 -10.64 20.01 21.33
N ALA A 85 -9.58 20.61 20.80
CA ALA A 85 -8.22 20.06 20.84
C ALA A 85 -7.65 19.97 22.28
N CYS A 86 -8.09 20.85 23.19
CA CYS A 86 -7.63 20.96 24.57
C CYS A 86 -8.59 20.26 25.56
N TYR A 87 -8.90 18.97 25.34
CA TYR A 87 -9.84 18.24 26.18
C TYR A 87 -9.19 17.62 27.42
N ALA A 88 -9.88 17.68 28.57
CA ALA A 88 -9.39 17.08 29.81
C ALA A 88 -9.78 15.59 29.91
N TRP A 89 -9.04 14.70 29.24
CA TRP A 89 -9.28 13.25 29.31
C TRP A 89 -9.08 12.72 30.74
N THR A 90 -10.14 12.18 31.34
CA THR A 90 -10.13 11.65 32.73
C THR A 90 -10.05 10.13 32.83
N ARG A 91 -10.15 9.42 31.69
CA ARG A 91 -10.02 7.96 31.57
C ARG A 91 -9.11 7.60 30.40
N ASP A 92 -8.67 6.36 30.37
CA ASP A 92 -7.95 5.78 29.24
C ASP A 92 -8.88 5.43 28.07
N LEU A 93 -8.37 5.56 26.85
CA LEU A 93 -9.08 5.24 25.61
C LEU A 93 -8.31 4.17 24.81
N LEU A 94 -9.02 3.13 24.40
CA LEU A 94 -8.54 2.02 23.57
C LEU A 94 -9.51 1.74 22.42
N GLN A 95 -9.08 0.97 21.42
CA GLN A 95 -9.93 0.46 20.34
C GLN A 95 -11.22 -0.16 20.89
N GLY A 96 -12.37 0.20 20.30
CA GLY A 96 -13.71 -0.14 20.82
C GLY A 96 -14.26 0.80 21.89
N SER A 97 -13.49 1.79 22.37
CA SER A 97 -14.02 2.88 23.21
C SER A 97 -15.01 3.73 22.43
N THR A 98 -16.04 4.22 23.12
CA THR A 98 -16.99 5.19 22.58
C THR A 98 -17.21 6.37 23.52
N GLY A 99 -17.60 7.53 22.98
CA GLY A 99 -17.94 8.73 23.74
C GLY A 99 -17.42 10.03 23.15
N ALA A 100 -17.82 11.16 23.76
CA ALA A 100 -17.38 12.50 23.37
C ALA A 100 -15.88 12.75 23.64
N ASP A 101 -15.28 11.99 24.57
CA ASP A 101 -13.85 11.98 24.84
C ASP A 101 -13.02 11.29 23.74
N VAL A 102 -13.62 10.33 23.03
CA VAL A 102 -13.05 9.73 21.80
C VAL A 102 -13.13 10.73 20.64
N MET A 103 -14.26 11.42 20.50
CA MET A 103 -14.41 12.47 19.49
C MET A 103 -13.42 13.62 19.72
N ALA A 104 -13.23 14.03 20.98
CA ALA A 104 -12.21 15.01 21.34
C ALA A 104 -10.77 14.51 21.10
N LEU A 105 -10.50 13.21 21.30
CA LEU A 105 -9.21 12.61 20.92
C LEU A 105 -8.99 12.69 19.40
N GLN A 106 -10.00 12.40 18.58
CA GLN A 106 -9.89 12.51 17.13
C GLN A 106 -9.67 13.97 16.70
N ILE A 107 -10.38 14.94 17.31
CA ILE A 107 -10.17 16.37 17.04
C ILE A 107 -8.74 16.81 17.41
N PHE A 108 -8.21 16.36 18.55
CA PHE A 108 -6.83 16.65 18.96
C PHE A 108 -5.79 16.06 18.00
N LEU A 109 -5.95 14.79 17.61
CA LEU A 109 -5.06 14.11 16.66
C LEU A 109 -5.12 14.76 15.27
N ASN A 110 -6.29 15.25 14.85
CA ASN A 110 -6.47 16.03 13.62
C ASN A 110 -5.92 17.47 13.68
N THR A 111 -5.27 17.91 14.78
CA THR A 111 -4.57 19.22 14.82
C THR A 111 -3.10 19.19 14.41
N ASP A 112 -2.51 18.00 14.31
CA ASP A 112 -1.12 17.79 13.87
C ASP A 112 -1.14 16.95 12.58
N PRO A 113 -0.57 17.41 11.46
CA PRO A 113 -0.61 16.69 10.18
C PRO A 113 -0.04 15.27 10.30
N ALA A 114 0.99 15.07 11.13
CA ALA A 114 1.62 13.76 11.33
C ALA A 114 0.74 12.78 12.16
N THR A 115 -0.37 13.23 12.74
CA THR A 115 -1.26 12.39 13.56
C THR A 115 -2.72 12.39 13.10
N VAL A 116 -3.02 12.87 11.90
CA VAL A 116 -4.37 12.88 11.33
C VAL A 116 -5.01 11.49 11.35
N VAL A 117 -6.28 11.41 11.77
CA VAL A 117 -7.00 10.15 11.93
C VAL A 117 -7.47 9.58 10.59
N SER A 118 -7.81 10.45 9.62
CA SER A 118 -8.12 10.06 8.24
C SER A 118 -8.11 11.31 7.35
N ALA A 119 -7.68 11.18 6.10
CA ALA A 119 -7.72 12.28 5.13
C ALA A 119 -9.17 12.68 4.74
N SER A 120 -10.11 11.72 4.69
CA SER A 120 -11.50 12.02 4.36
C SER A 120 -12.51 11.04 4.99
N GLY A 121 -13.75 11.49 5.17
CA GLY A 121 -14.82 10.63 5.67
C GLY A 121 -14.82 10.47 7.20
N ALA A 122 -15.13 9.27 7.69
CA ALA A 122 -15.46 9.06 9.10
C ALA A 122 -14.22 9.08 10.02
N GLY A 123 -13.97 10.22 10.65
CA GLY A 123 -12.81 10.45 11.52
C GLY A 123 -11.88 11.57 11.02
N SER A 124 -12.04 12.06 9.79
CA SER A 124 -11.25 13.17 9.26
C SER A 124 -11.59 14.49 9.96
N ALA A 125 -10.77 15.53 9.73
CA ALA A 125 -10.96 16.86 10.31
C ALA A 125 -12.39 17.39 10.05
N GLY A 126 -13.13 17.71 11.12
CA GLY A 126 -14.52 18.18 11.06
C GLY A 126 -15.57 17.09 10.81
N MET A 127 -15.16 15.82 10.71
CA MET A 127 -16.01 14.63 10.51
C MET A 127 -15.75 13.58 11.61
N GLU A 128 -15.32 14.03 12.79
CA GLU A 128 -14.92 13.15 13.88
C GLU A 128 -16.07 12.34 14.48
N THR A 129 -15.73 11.14 14.94
CA THR A 129 -16.67 10.13 15.41
C THR A 129 -16.56 9.93 16.92
N GLN A 130 -17.63 9.41 17.54
CA GLN A 130 -17.60 8.99 18.95
C GLN A 130 -17.12 7.53 19.10
N THR A 131 -16.27 7.02 18.21
CA THR A 131 -15.90 5.59 18.09
C THR A 131 -14.42 5.40 17.80
N PHE A 132 -13.69 4.71 18.70
CA PHE A 132 -12.25 4.48 18.58
C PHE A 132 -12.01 3.25 17.68
N GLY A 133 -11.86 3.51 16.38
CA GLY A 133 -11.60 2.47 15.36
C GLY A 133 -10.11 2.17 15.16
N PRO A 134 -9.76 1.32 14.16
CA PRO A 134 -8.38 1.07 13.76
C PRO A 134 -7.62 2.35 13.39
N MET A 135 -8.24 3.24 12.60
CA MET A 135 -7.68 4.55 12.23
C MET A 135 -7.30 5.40 13.45
N THR A 136 -8.17 5.47 14.47
CA THR A 136 -7.85 6.18 15.74
C THR A 136 -6.72 5.50 16.51
N LYS A 137 -6.57 4.18 16.40
CA LYS A 137 -5.42 3.46 16.98
C LYS A 137 -4.13 3.85 16.25
N ALA A 138 -4.11 3.84 14.92
CA ALA A 138 -2.95 4.24 14.11
C ALA A 138 -2.51 5.68 14.41
N ALA A 139 -3.44 6.63 14.44
CA ALA A 139 -3.16 8.01 14.83
C ALA A 139 -2.60 8.14 16.27
N VAL A 140 -3.07 7.33 17.23
CA VAL A 140 -2.46 7.27 18.57
C VAL A 140 -1.08 6.62 18.57
N ILE A 141 -0.77 5.70 17.64
CA ILE A 141 0.60 5.18 17.44
C ILE A 141 1.50 6.30 16.89
N LYS A 142 1.12 6.97 15.79
CA LYS A 142 1.87 8.12 15.24
C LYS A 142 2.12 9.21 16.31
N PHE A 143 1.09 9.57 17.08
CA PHE A 143 1.22 10.46 18.24
C PHE A 143 2.18 9.94 19.32
N GLN A 144 2.18 8.64 19.62
CA GLN A 144 3.08 8.07 20.62
C GLN A 144 4.54 8.06 20.15
N MET A 145 4.80 7.73 18.89
CA MET A 145 6.14 7.72 18.29
C MET A 145 6.71 9.14 18.22
N LYS A 146 5.98 10.10 17.63
CA LYS A 146 6.35 11.53 17.55
C LYS A 146 6.62 12.19 18.90
N ASN A 147 6.21 11.57 20.01
CA ASN A 147 6.38 12.09 21.37
C ASN A 147 7.25 11.20 22.28
N GLY A 148 7.98 10.22 21.73
CA GLY A 148 8.89 9.34 22.49
C GLY A 148 8.20 8.40 23.49
N ILE A 149 6.89 8.17 23.35
CA ILE A 149 6.08 7.38 24.28
C ILE A 149 6.23 5.89 23.93
N THR A 150 7.11 5.20 24.64
CA THR A 150 7.37 3.77 24.43
C THR A 150 6.67 2.88 25.47
N PRO A 151 6.10 1.73 25.07
CA PRO A 151 5.84 1.30 23.69
C PRO A 151 4.65 2.07 23.07
N ALA A 152 4.74 2.37 21.77
CA ALA A 152 3.68 3.02 21.00
C ALA A 152 2.53 2.03 20.67
N ALA A 153 1.78 1.62 21.69
CA ALA A 153 0.78 0.55 21.61
C ALA A 153 -0.58 0.96 21.00
N GLY A 154 -0.77 2.23 20.60
CA GLY A 154 -2.05 2.74 20.08
C GLY A 154 -3.13 2.91 21.15
N TYR A 155 -2.72 2.97 22.42
CA TYR A 155 -3.59 3.07 23.59
C TYR A 155 -3.38 4.42 24.28
N PHE A 156 -4.41 5.25 24.37
CA PHE A 156 -4.34 6.60 24.94
C PHE A 156 -4.38 6.55 26.48
N GLY A 157 -3.36 5.93 27.05
CA GLY A 157 -3.13 5.73 28.47
C GLY A 157 -2.64 6.98 29.21
N SER A 158 -2.28 6.83 30.48
CA SER A 158 -1.88 7.92 31.37
C SER A 158 -0.72 8.77 30.83
N ILE A 159 0.27 8.16 30.16
CA ILE A 159 1.43 8.88 29.59
C ILE A 159 1.00 9.74 28.40
N SER A 160 0.23 9.18 27.45
CA SER A 160 -0.31 9.94 26.32
C SER A 160 -1.23 11.07 26.75
N ARG A 161 -2.07 10.84 27.77
CA ARG A 161 -2.86 11.93 28.40
C ARG A 161 -1.99 12.99 29.05
N ALA A 162 -0.88 12.63 29.69
CA ALA A 162 0.02 13.60 30.30
C ALA A 162 0.71 14.46 29.23
N LYS A 163 1.20 13.87 28.14
CA LYS A 163 1.83 14.60 27.03
C LYS A 163 0.81 15.50 26.29
N ALA A 164 -0.36 14.97 25.95
CA ALA A 164 -1.45 15.78 25.40
C ALA A 164 -1.84 16.91 26.36
N ALA A 165 -1.95 16.64 27.68
CA ALA A 165 -2.20 17.67 28.66
C ALA A 165 -1.08 18.73 28.72
N THR A 166 0.20 18.39 28.52
CA THR A 166 1.27 19.41 28.41
C THR A 166 1.12 20.29 27.17
N MET A 167 0.78 19.70 26.01
CA MET A 167 0.47 20.45 24.78
C MET A 167 -0.77 21.36 24.96
N CYS A 168 -1.72 20.93 25.79
CA CYS A 168 -2.92 21.70 26.14
C CYS A 168 -2.72 22.66 27.33
N SER A 169 -1.53 22.68 27.94
CA SER A 169 -1.20 23.40 29.18
C SER A 169 -0.01 24.31 28.99
N SER A 170 -0.02 25.08 27.90
CA SER A 170 0.78 26.29 27.72
C SER A 170 0.32 27.42 28.68
N THR A 171 0.35 27.13 29.97
CA THR A 171 0.74 28.12 30.98
C THR A 171 2.25 27.91 31.15
N PRO A 172 3.10 28.55 30.34
CA PRO A 172 4.50 28.63 30.71
C PRO A 172 4.59 29.38 32.06
N THR A 173 5.64 29.10 32.84
CA THR A 173 6.19 30.15 33.71
C THR A 173 6.41 31.37 32.80
N PRO A 174 6.00 32.60 33.15
CA PRO A 174 5.91 33.69 32.19
C PRO A 174 7.27 34.14 31.64
N THR A 175 7.69 33.41 30.61
CA THR A 175 8.59 33.76 29.50
C THR A 175 7.69 34.51 28.51
N PRO A 176 7.66 35.86 28.52
CA PRO A 176 6.78 36.66 27.66
C PRO A 176 6.95 36.39 26.16
N THR A 177 6.10 35.51 25.62
CA THR A 177 5.90 35.26 24.18
C THR A 177 6.11 36.52 23.32
N PRO A 178 7.11 36.56 22.42
CA PRO A 178 7.40 37.74 21.63
C PRO A 178 6.30 38.12 20.62
N GLY A 179 5.34 38.91 21.10
CA GLY A 179 4.14 39.29 20.36
C GLY A 179 4.46 40.04 19.07
N THR A 180 4.32 39.37 17.92
CA THR A 180 4.55 39.94 16.58
C THR A 180 3.71 41.21 16.39
N GLY A 181 4.37 42.37 16.31
CA GLY A 181 3.72 43.66 16.07
C GLY A 181 3.23 44.40 17.33
N GLY A 182 3.73 44.05 18.52
CA GLY A 182 3.75 45.00 19.64
C GLY A 182 4.60 46.24 19.30
N ALA A 183 4.39 47.34 20.04
CA ALA A 183 5.49 48.28 20.23
C ALA A 183 6.51 47.63 21.18
N LEU A 184 7.79 47.96 21.02
CA LEU A 184 8.83 47.52 21.95
C LEU A 184 8.62 48.21 23.31
N GLU A 185 8.74 47.44 24.39
CA GLU A 185 8.67 47.92 25.76
C GLU A 185 10.03 47.68 26.44
N GLY A 186 10.57 48.67 27.16
CA GLY A 186 11.94 48.60 27.69
C GLY A 186 12.61 49.97 27.84
N GLY A 187 13.94 49.98 27.89
CA GLY A 187 14.80 51.16 27.89
C GLY A 187 15.86 51.13 26.79
N GLU A 188 17.09 51.51 27.12
CA GLU A 188 18.29 51.16 26.34
C GLU A 188 18.67 49.71 26.72
N GLY A 189 18.89 48.81 25.75
CA GLY A 189 19.13 47.38 26.01
C GLY A 189 20.14 46.71 25.09
N SER A 190 20.36 45.39 25.26
CA SER A 190 21.32 44.62 24.45
C SER A 190 20.91 43.16 24.23
N LEU A 191 21.36 42.60 23.11
CA LEU A 191 21.22 41.18 22.79
C LEU A 191 22.50 40.41 23.17
N ASP A 192 22.38 39.45 24.07
CA ASP A 192 23.41 38.44 24.31
C ASP A 192 23.25 37.26 23.33
N VAL A 193 24.37 36.62 23.01
CA VAL A 193 24.48 35.49 22.08
C VAL A 193 25.09 34.33 22.86
N ASN A 194 24.29 33.30 23.16
CA ASN A 194 24.68 32.23 24.09
C ASN A 194 25.35 31.02 23.40
N GLY A 195 25.41 31.01 22.07
CA GLY A 195 26.10 29.99 21.26
C GLY A 195 25.15 29.25 20.32
N THR A 196 25.64 28.15 19.72
CA THR A 196 24.86 27.32 18.80
C THR A 196 23.97 26.29 19.51
N LEU A 197 22.84 25.98 18.90
CA LEU A 197 21.89 24.94 19.29
C LEU A 197 22.25 23.62 18.60
N GLY A 198 21.97 22.50 19.26
CA GLY A 198 22.38 21.15 18.83
C GLY A 198 21.26 20.26 18.29
N ASP A 199 20.11 20.84 17.94
CA ASP A 199 18.99 20.16 17.25
C ASP A 199 18.86 20.66 15.80
N VAL A 200 19.94 20.42 15.06
CA VAL A 200 20.12 20.70 13.63
C VAL A 200 20.60 19.42 12.95
N GLU A 201 20.27 19.26 11.67
CA GLU A 201 20.67 18.09 10.87
C GLU A 201 21.89 18.41 10.01
N SER A 202 22.77 17.43 9.80
CA SER A 202 23.96 17.54 8.94
C SER A 202 23.76 16.88 7.57
N ASP A 203 23.13 15.71 7.57
CA ASP A 203 22.69 15.04 6.36
C ASP A 203 21.31 15.61 6.00
N VAL A 204 21.18 16.11 4.77
CA VAL A 204 19.93 16.69 4.23
C VAL A 204 19.57 15.86 3.00
N ASP A 205 18.40 15.22 3.01
CA ASP A 205 17.95 14.44 1.85
C ASP A 205 17.53 15.39 0.71
N GLU A 206 17.65 14.96 -0.55
CA GLU A 206 17.22 15.79 -1.69
C GLU A 206 15.69 16.00 -1.71
N GLY A 207 15.25 17.18 -2.16
CA GLY A 207 13.84 17.63 -2.09
C GLY A 207 13.34 18.05 -0.69
N ASP A 208 14.07 17.73 0.39
CA ASP A 208 13.65 18.00 1.76
C ASP A 208 13.61 19.52 2.08
N SER A 209 12.61 19.95 2.86
CA SER A 209 12.21 21.37 2.96
C SER A 209 12.18 21.94 4.39
N ASP A 210 12.54 23.21 4.55
CA ASP A 210 12.69 23.93 5.82
C ASP A 210 13.63 23.25 6.86
N VAL A 211 14.59 22.44 6.39
CA VAL A 211 15.52 21.63 7.19
C VAL A 211 16.47 22.51 7.99
N LYS A 212 16.47 22.38 9.32
CA LYS A 212 17.33 23.14 10.23
C LYS A 212 18.80 22.74 10.07
N VAL A 213 19.67 23.66 9.64
CA VAL A 213 21.12 23.40 9.46
C VAL A 213 22.03 24.26 10.34
N LEU A 214 21.51 25.32 10.96
CA LEU A 214 22.21 26.08 12.02
C LEU A 214 21.17 26.63 13.00
N GLY A 215 21.44 26.55 14.30
CA GLY A 215 20.61 27.12 15.35
C GLY A 215 21.44 27.93 16.34
N VAL A 216 20.87 28.98 16.92
CA VAL A 216 21.55 29.94 17.81
C VAL A 216 20.62 30.35 18.95
N GLU A 217 21.14 30.34 20.19
CA GLU A 217 20.44 30.85 21.37
C GLU A 217 20.72 32.36 21.56
N LEU A 218 19.66 33.16 21.69
CA LEU A 218 19.72 34.62 21.82
C LEU A 218 18.94 35.08 23.07
N GLU A 219 19.46 36.06 23.83
CA GLU A 219 18.86 36.52 25.10
C GLU A 219 18.78 38.06 25.15
N ALA A 220 17.62 38.62 25.48
CA ALA A 220 17.38 40.08 25.45
C ALA A 220 17.45 40.73 26.84
N GLN A 221 18.49 41.54 27.05
CA GLN A 221 18.81 42.19 28.33
C GLN A 221 18.32 43.65 28.38
N ASP A 222 17.78 44.07 29.53
CA ASP A 222 17.35 45.45 29.88
C ASP A 222 16.28 46.10 28.95
N SER A 223 15.80 45.44 27.90
CA SER A 223 14.73 45.89 26.98
C SER A 223 14.16 44.74 26.13
N ASP A 224 12.94 44.90 25.59
CA ASP A 224 12.57 44.22 24.35
C ASP A 224 13.56 44.58 23.22
N ILE A 225 13.92 43.59 22.40
CA ILE A 225 14.85 43.72 21.26
C ILE A 225 14.15 43.23 19.99
N MET A 226 14.23 43.98 18.88
CA MET A 226 13.74 43.54 17.56
C MET A 226 14.90 43.28 16.60
N ILE A 227 14.98 42.07 16.05
CA ILE A 227 15.92 41.72 14.98
C ILE A 227 15.48 42.45 13.69
N GLU A 228 16.33 43.33 13.16
CA GLU A 228 16.10 44.08 11.92
C GLU A 228 16.66 43.36 10.68
N ARG A 229 17.80 42.67 10.87
CA ARG A 229 18.57 41.99 9.82
C ARG A 229 19.42 40.88 10.43
N VAL A 230 19.53 39.76 9.72
CA VAL A 230 20.57 38.74 9.94
C VAL A 230 21.31 38.56 8.60
N ASP A 231 22.64 38.59 8.66
CA ASP A 231 23.49 38.14 7.57
C ASP A 231 23.88 36.67 7.82
N VAL A 232 23.90 35.84 6.76
CA VAL A 232 24.27 34.42 6.79
C VAL A 232 25.28 34.15 5.67
N GLU A 233 26.30 33.33 5.92
CA GLU A 233 27.28 32.93 4.91
C GLU A 233 27.27 31.40 4.72
N VAL A 234 27.12 30.95 3.47
CA VAL A 234 27.23 29.53 3.09
C VAL A 234 28.55 29.32 2.37
N THR A 235 29.42 28.44 2.90
CA THR A 235 30.70 28.08 2.26
C THR A 235 30.62 26.70 1.65
N LEU A 236 30.93 26.59 0.35
CA LEU A 236 30.95 25.34 -0.41
C LEU A 236 32.37 24.80 -0.51
N SER A 237 32.66 23.64 0.09
CA SER A 237 34.02 23.06 0.11
C SER A 237 34.07 21.59 -0.30
N GLY A 238 35.28 21.08 -0.56
CA GLY A 238 35.49 19.69 -0.97
C GLY A 238 35.31 19.45 -2.48
N THR A 239 34.95 18.22 -2.85
CA THR A 239 34.64 17.81 -4.22
C THR A 239 33.19 18.12 -4.60
N GLY A 240 32.89 18.16 -5.91
CA GLY A 240 31.60 18.60 -6.43
C GLY A 240 31.59 20.09 -6.82
N SER A 241 30.46 20.56 -7.34
CA SER A 241 30.20 21.94 -7.79
C SER A 241 30.40 23.01 -6.72
N ASN A 242 30.73 24.23 -7.13
CA ASN A 242 30.73 25.43 -6.28
C ASN A 242 29.51 26.34 -6.56
N ASN A 243 28.48 25.82 -7.23
CA ASN A 243 27.20 26.51 -7.49
C ASN A 243 26.23 26.16 -6.36
N LEU A 244 25.57 27.14 -5.72
CA LEU A 244 24.70 26.86 -4.57
C LEU A 244 23.34 26.26 -4.96
N ASP A 245 22.76 26.72 -6.07
CA ASP A 245 21.54 26.21 -6.74
C ASP A 245 21.72 24.79 -7.37
N ARG A 246 22.62 24.00 -6.79
CA ARG A 246 22.81 22.55 -6.97
C ARG A 246 22.64 21.75 -5.68
N TYR A 247 22.39 22.44 -4.57
CA TYR A 247 22.29 21.89 -3.23
C TYR A 247 21.03 22.41 -2.56
N PHE A 248 20.79 23.72 -2.59
CA PHE A 248 19.61 24.34 -2.02
C PHE A 248 18.86 25.19 -3.05
N GLU A 249 17.52 25.20 -2.97
CA GLU A 249 16.64 26.12 -3.70
C GLU A 249 16.49 27.45 -2.95
N GLY A 250 16.55 27.43 -1.62
CA GLY A 250 16.41 28.62 -0.79
C GLY A 250 16.96 28.46 0.64
N LEU A 251 17.03 29.59 1.35
CA LEU A 251 17.34 29.67 2.78
C LEU A 251 16.23 30.42 3.52
N SER A 252 15.83 29.92 4.69
CA SER A 252 14.82 30.55 5.53
C SER A 252 15.31 30.78 6.97
N LEU A 253 14.76 31.80 7.62
CA LEU A 253 15.08 32.15 9.01
C LEU A 253 13.86 31.95 9.90
N TRP A 254 14.04 31.26 11.01
CA TRP A 254 12.99 30.92 11.97
C TRP A 254 13.34 31.44 13.37
N LEU A 255 12.46 32.20 14.00
CA LEU A 255 12.59 32.63 15.41
C LEU A 255 11.44 32.02 16.23
N ASP A 256 11.75 31.30 17.31
CA ASP A 256 10.79 30.59 18.17
C ASP A 256 9.79 29.71 17.39
N GLY A 257 10.29 28.97 16.39
CA GLY A 257 9.44 28.11 15.53
C GLY A 257 8.54 28.89 14.57
N LYS A 258 8.86 30.15 14.24
CA LYS A 258 8.16 30.95 13.24
C LYS A 258 9.10 31.55 12.18
N LYS A 259 8.84 31.27 10.90
CA LYS A 259 9.55 31.90 9.77
C LYS A 259 9.42 33.43 9.81
N ILE A 260 10.55 34.13 9.81
CA ILE A 260 10.68 35.60 9.84
C ILE A 260 11.29 36.18 8.57
N GLY A 261 11.99 35.38 7.77
CA GLY A 261 12.60 35.74 6.49
C GLY A 261 12.86 34.50 5.63
N GLU A 262 13.00 34.72 4.33
CA GLU A 262 13.18 33.70 3.29
C GLU A 262 13.89 34.39 2.11
N LEU A 263 14.84 33.71 1.44
CA LEU A 263 15.59 34.18 0.27
C LEU A 263 15.89 32.98 -0.64
N ASP A 264 15.63 33.12 -1.93
CA ASP A 264 15.99 32.12 -2.95
C ASP A 264 17.54 32.01 -3.05
N ALA A 265 18.08 30.84 -3.38
CA ALA A 265 19.53 30.61 -3.40
C ALA A 265 20.29 31.54 -4.37
N ASP A 266 19.64 31.98 -5.45
CA ASP A 266 20.22 32.89 -6.45
C ASP A 266 20.20 34.39 -6.04
N GLU A 267 19.60 34.74 -4.88
CA GLU A 267 19.72 36.07 -4.26
C GLU A 267 21.02 36.25 -3.43
N GLY A 268 21.86 35.20 -3.29
CA GLY A 268 23.13 35.26 -2.55
C GLY A 268 24.25 36.03 -3.27
N ASP A 269 24.94 36.92 -2.57
CA ASP A 269 26.17 37.59 -3.08
C ASP A 269 27.35 36.59 -3.08
N GLU A 270 27.79 36.11 -4.25
CA GLU A 270 28.93 35.16 -4.43
C GLU A 270 30.31 35.87 -4.35
N ASP A 271 31.22 35.39 -3.49
CA ASP A 271 32.68 35.63 -3.59
C ASP A 271 33.47 34.30 -3.53
N SER A 272 33.87 33.82 -4.71
CA SER A 272 34.54 32.53 -4.97
C SER A 272 33.74 31.28 -4.56
N ASP A 273 33.78 30.93 -3.29
CA ASP A 273 33.26 29.67 -2.74
C ASP A 273 32.32 29.95 -1.55
N VAL A 274 32.01 31.23 -1.30
CA VAL A 274 31.15 31.72 -0.21
C VAL A 274 29.99 32.52 -0.81
N TYR A 275 28.78 32.25 -0.33
CA TYR A 275 27.54 32.93 -0.70
C TYR A 275 26.99 33.69 0.52
N SER A 276 26.90 35.01 0.42
CA SER A 276 26.42 35.88 1.50
C SER A 276 24.95 36.27 1.32
N PHE A 277 24.10 35.82 2.24
CA PHE A 277 22.68 36.15 2.31
C PHE A 277 22.42 37.26 3.32
N ARG A 278 21.53 38.20 3.00
CA ARG A 278 21.22 39.37 3.84
C ARG A 278 19.72 39.55 4.03
N PHE A 279 19.17 38.84 5.00
CA PHE A 279 17.76 38.94 5.39
C PHE A 279 17.50 40.32 6.02
N THR A 280 16.60 41.13 5.46
CA THR A 280 16.36 42.52 5.91
C THR A 280 14.88 42.84 6.12
N GLY A 281 14.61 43.84 6.97
CA GLY A 281 13.23 44.24 7.28
C GLY A 281 12.48 43.24 8.17
N LEU A 282 13.26 42.39 8.85
CA LEU A 282 12.83 41.42 9.84
C LEU A 282 12.10 42.12 10.98
N LYS A 283 11.21 41.37 11.65
CA LYS A 283 10.34 41.85 12.75
C LYS A 283 10.18 40.77 13.83
N GLY A 284 11.18 39.90 13.94
CA GLY A 284 11.31 39.02 15.10
C GLY A 284 11.60 39.89 16.32
N VAL A 285 10.83 39.71 17.38
CA VAL A 285 11.06 40.37 18.67
C VAL A 285 11.57 39.30 19.62
N ILE A 286 12.38 39.70 20.59
CA ILE A 286 12.73 38.95 21.80
C ILE A 286 12.39 39.90 22.96
N ARG A 287 11.87 39.39 24.08
CA ARG A 287 11.35 40.22 25.16
C ARG A 287 12.36 40.41 26.29
N GLU A 288 12.22 41.48 27.05
CA GLU A 288 13.04 41.73 28.26
C GLU A 288 13.05 40.49 29.18
N ASP A 289 14.25 40.05 29.60
CA ASP A 289 14.54 38.84 30.39
C ASP A 289 14.25 37.48 29.67
N ASP A 290 13.96 37.46 28.36
CA ASP A 290 13.63 36.24 27.61
C ASP A 290 14.75 35.75 26.66
N THR A 291 14.83 34.41 26.55
CA THR A 291 15.64 33.68 25.58
C THR A 291 14.78 33.28 24.37
N ALA A 292 15.34 33.35 23.16
CA ALA A 292 14.70 32.91 21.92
C ALA A 292 15.65 32.05 21.07
N GLU A 293 15.07 31.16 20.27
CA GLU A 293 15.80 30.24 19.38
C GLU A 293 15.74 30.75 17.93
N LEU A 294 16.90 31.12 17.35
CA LEU A 294 17.03 31.51 15.94
C LEU A 294 17.64 30.36 15.14
N TYR A 295 16.92 29.84 14.14
CA TYR A 295 17.44 28.86 13.18
C TYR A 295 17.59 29.44 11.78
N VAL A 296 18.63 28.98 11.09
CA VAL A 296 18.74 28.97 9.63
C VAL A 296 18.29 27.59 9.15
N SER A 297 17.32 27.58 8.25
CA SER A 297 16.88 26.40 7.53
C SER A 297 17.23 26.53 6.03
N VAL A 298 17.30 25.39 5.35
CA VAL A 298 17.48 25.26 3.90
C VAL A 298 16.33 24.48 3.29
N ASP A 299 16.06 24.74 2.02
CA ASP A 299 15.22 23.91 1.16
C ASP A 299 16.14 23.24 0.13
N ALA A 300 16.19 21.91 0.10
CA ALA A 300 17.10 21.16 -0.77
C ALA A 300 16.61 21.10 -2.23
N VAL A 301 17.54 20.98 -3.19
CA VAL A 301 17.17 20.73 -4.59
C VAL A 301 16.52 19.36 -4.74
N ASN A 302 15.52 19.26 -5.62
CA ASN A 302 14.80 18.01 -5.92
C ASN A 302 15.60 16.96 -6.73
N ASN A 303 16.88 17.24 -7.06
CA ASN A 303 17.78 16.27 -7.70
C ASN A 303 19.25 16.73 -7.54
N VAL A 304 20.05 16.04 -6.74
CA VAL A 304 21.50 16.30 -6.60
C VAL A 304 22.31 15.40 -7.54
N ASP A 305 23.32 15.95 -8.21
CA ASP A 305 24.19 15.15 -9.09
C ASP A 305 25.01 14.15 -8.25
N THR A 306 25.08 12.89 -8.69
CA THR A 306 25.96 11.83 -8.16
C THR A 306 27.44 12.26 -7.96
N GLY A 307 27.91 13.28 -8.67
CA GLY A 307 29.24 13.89 -8.50
C GLY A 307 29.35 14.94 -7.38
N ASP A 308 28.20 15.37 -6.86
CA ASP A 308 28.00 16.51 -5.96
C ASP A 308 27.53 16.09 -4.55
N VAL A 309 26.93 14.90 -4.37
CA VAL A 309 26.49 14.29 -3.06
C VAL A 309 27.57 14.23 -1.94
N ALA A 310 28.84 14.42 -2.30
CA ALA A 310 29.97 14.41 -1.37
C ALA A 310 30.49 15.83 -1.04
N LYS A 311 29.64 16.86 -1.21
CA LYS A 311 30.00 18.25 -0.94
C LYS A 311 30.01 18.53 0.57
N ALA A 312 31.05 19.20 1.04
CA ALA A 312 31.13 19.64 2.43
C ALA A 312 30.70 21.11 2.53
N ILE A 313 29.46 21.33 2.95
CA ILE A 313 28.85 22.64 3.14
C ILE A 313 29.08 23.11 4.59
N LYS A 314 29.22 24.43 4.77
CA LYS A 314 29.24 25.11 6.06
C LYS A 314 28.24 26.27 6.03
N VAL A 315 27.48 26.46 7.11
CA VAL A 315 26.61 27.63 7.29
C VAL A 315 27.08 28.41 8.52
N GLU A 316 27.22 29.73 8.40
CA GLU A 316 27.71 30.63 9.46
C GLU A 316 26.85 31.90 9.58
N ILE A 317 26.69 32.42 10.80
CA ILE A 317 26.32 33.83 11.03
C ILE A 317 27.59 34.59 11.42
N PRO A 318 28.14 35.45 10.54
CA PRO A 318 29.47 36.04 10.71
C PRO A 318 29.52 37.17 11.75
N GLU A 319 30.73 37.67 12.06
CA GLU A 319 30.96 38.80 12.98
C GLU A 319 30.16 40.04 12.55
N ASN A 320 29.38 40.62 13.48
CA ASN A 320 28.42 41.71 13.23
C ASN A 320 27.23 41.32 12.33
N GLY A 321 26.95 40.02 12.14
CA GLY A 321 25.90 39.51 11.25
C GLY A 321 24.48 39.82 11.72
N ILE A 322 24.19 39.66 13.01
CA ILE A 322 22.89 40.05 13.58
C ILE A 322 22.86 41.57 13.81
N ARG A 323 21.77 42.22 13.40
CA ARG A 323 21.46 43.62 13.72
C ARG A 323 20.09 43.70 14.37
N ALA A 324 20.02 44.36 15.52
CA ALA A 324 18.79 44.51 16.27
C ALA A 324 18.61 45.91 16.86
N VAL A 325 17.39 46.25 17.25
CA VAL A 325 16.98 47.57 17.77
C VAL A 325 16.18 47.45 19.07
N ASP A 326 16.47 48.32 20.04
CA ASP A 326 15.81 48.36 21.36
C ASP A 326 14.55 49.26 21.40
N ALA A 327 13.95 49.39 22.59
CA ALA A 327 12.71 50.16 22.78
C ALA A 327 12.87 51.69 22.63
N GLU A 328 14.05 52.25 22.88
CA GLU A 328 14.35 53.68 22.62
C GLU A 328 14.74 53.92 21.13
N GLY A 329 14.97 52.87 20.36
CA GLY A 329 15.30 52.92 18.93
C GLY A 329 16.79 53.00 18.64
N ILE A 330 17.64 52.58 19.57
CA ILE A 330 19.08 52.37 19.36
C ILE A 330 19.25 51.05 18.64
N SER A 331 20.00 51.08 17.53
CA SER A 331 20.13 49.95 16.60
C SER A 331 21.61 49.65 16.39
N ASP A 332 22.04 48.47 16.83
CA ASP A 332 23.44 48.03 16.91
C ASP A 332 23.64 46.64 16.27
N THR A 333 24.89 46.18 16.19
CA THR A 333 25.26 44.87 15.62
C THR A 333 25.88 43.94 16.66
N TYR A 334 25.48 42.67 16.59
CA TYR A 334 25.80 41.59 17.51
C TYR A 334 26.47 40.43 16.75
N VAL A 335 26.89 39.39 17.49
CA VAL A 335 27.83 38.33 17.08
C VAL A 335 29.28 38.83 17.00
N SER A 336 30.13 38.28 17.86
CA SER A 336 31.57 38.50 17.91
C SER A 336 32.34 37.33 17.27
N ALA A 337 33.57 37.59 16.82
CA ALA A 337 34.47 36.57 16.29
C ALA A 337 34.98 35.55 17.35
N ALA A 338 34.46 35.58 18.57
CA ALA A 338 34.66 34.56 19.59
C ALA A 338 33.42 33.66 19.81
N ASP A 339 32.27 34.01 19.21
CA ASP A 339 30.99 33.33 19.43
C ASP A 339 30.85 32.09 18.51
N ASN A 340 31.54 32.13 17.35
CA ASN A 340 31.78 31.00 16.45
C ASN A 340 30.48 30.30 15.99
N LEU A 341 29.51 31.08 15.53
CA LEU A 341 28.19 30.62 15.08
C LEU A 341 28.24 29.97 13.69
N GLU A 342 28.96 28.86 13.56
CA GLU A 342 29.07 28.05 12.35
C GLU A 342 28.65 26.60 12.64
N GLU A 343 28.06 25.95 11.64
CA GLU A 343 27.88 24.49 11.61
C GLU A 343 28.53 23.91 10.34
N THR A 344 29.19 22.76 10.46
CA THR A 344 30.19 22.27 9.50
C THR A 344 29.96 20.82 9.09
N GLY A 345 30.09 20.54 7.78
CA GLY A 345 29.88 19.18 7.28
C GLY A 345 28.40 18.87 7.04
N ILE A 346 27.66 19.89 6.63
CA ILE A 346 26.33 19.73 6.05
C ILE A 346 26.53 19.15 4.64
N ASN A 347 25.72 18.19 4.23
CA ASN A 347 25.75 17.59 2.90
C ASN A 347 24.35 17.21 2.41
N VAL A 348 24.06 17.52 1.14
CA VAL A 348 22.86 17.03 0.46
C VAL A 348 23.15 15.63 -0.09
N VAL A 349 22.29 14.66 0.21
CA VAL A 349 22.43 13.26 -0.19
C VAL A 349 21.30 12.80 -1.10
N GLU A 350 21.55 11.74 -1.87
CA GLU A 350 20.49 11.04 -2.60
C GLU A 350 19.43 10.51 -1.62
N ALA A 351 18.16 10.76 -1.91
CA ALA A 351 17.05 10.28 -1.07
C ALA A 351 16.96 8.75 -1.06
N SER A 352 16.23 8.18 -0.10
CA SER A 352 16.03 6.73 0.01
C SER A 352 14.98 6.22 -1.00
N SER A 353 15.32 6.29 -2.29
CA SER A 353 14.49 5.91 -3.45
C SER A 353 13.54 4.75 -3.16
N GLY A 354 12.28 4.89 -3.60
CA GLY A 354 11.24 3.88 -3.37
C GLY A 354 11.66 2.49 -3.83
N ASP A 355 11.38 1.48 -3.00
CA ASP A 355 11.64 0.07 -3.31
C ASP A 355 10.33 -0.71 -3.32
N VAL A 356 10.22 -1.71 -4.18
CA VAL A 356 8.99 -2.50 -4.34
C VAL A 356 9.33 -3.97 -4.52
N ASP A 357 9.04 -4.78 -3.51
CA ASP A 357 9.19 -6.24 -3.56
C ASP A 357 8.05 -6.85 -4.40
N LEU A 358 8.37 -7.56 -5.49
CA LEU A 358 7.41 -8.31 -6.31
C LEU A 358 7.54 -9.82 -6.08
N THR A 359 6.53 -10.39 -5.40
CA THR A 359 6.53 -11.78 -4.94
C THR A 359 5.37 -12.60 -5.50
N GLU A 360 5.46 -13.94 -5.42
CA GLU A 360 4.42 -14.88 -5.86
C GLU A 360 3.31 -14.98 -4.80
N GLY A 361 2.08 -14.60 -5.18
CA GLY A 361 0.96 -14.49 -4.25
C GLY A 361 0.24 -15.83 -3.98
N ASP A 362 -0.38 -15.95 -2.80
CA ASP A 362 -0.97 -17.19 -2.26
C ASP A 362 -2.06 -17.83 -3.15
N GLU A 363 -2.71 -17.08 -4.05
CA GLU A 363 -3.70 -17.60 -5.02
C GLU A 363 -3.12 -17.89 -6.43
N ASN A 364 -1.80 -17.90 -6.62
CA ASN A 364 -1.18 -18.09 -7.94
C ASN A 364 -1.49 -19.50 -8.52
N PRO A 365 -2.08 -19.61 -9.73
CA PRO A 365 -2.60 -20.89 -10.22
C PRO A 365 -1.50 -21.86 -10.70
N GLU A 366 -1.39 -23.01 -10.03
CA GLU A 366 -0.64 -24.17 -10.52
C GLU A 366 -1.14 -24.68 -11.89
N GLY A 367 -0.34 -25.47 -12.61
CA GLY A 367 -0.54 -25.92 -14.00
C GLY A 367 -1.71 -26.88 -14.29
N SER A 368 -2.94 -26.48 -14.00
CA SER A 368 -4.14 -27.34 -14.09
C SER A 368 -4.71 -27.55 -15.52
N VAL A 369 -5.64 -28.51 -15.66
CA VAL A 369 -6.49 -28.62 -16.86
C VAL A 369 -7.70 -27.72 -16.71
N VAL A 370 -7.88 -26.81 -17.67
CA VAL A 370 -9.00 -25.87 -17.74
C VAL A 370 -9.97 -26.31 -18.83
N THR A 371 -11.25 -26.36 -18.48
CA THR A 371 -12.35 -26.69 -19.40
C THR A 371 -12.55 -25.59 -20.44
N VAL A 372 -12.63 -25.98 -21.70
CA VAL A 372 -13.00 -25.09 -22.82
C VAL A 372 -14.06 -25.74 -23.70
N ASP A 373 -14.98 -24.95 -24.25
CA ASP A 373 -16.05 -25.44 -25.12
C ASP A 373 -15.69 -25.20 -26.61
N GLU A 374 -16.25 -25.99 -27.54
CA GLU A 374 -16.00 -25.79 -28.99
C GLU A 374 -16.88 -24.68 -29.60
N ASP A 375 -18.06 -24.42 -29.03
CA ASP A 375 -19.05 -23.44 -29.50
C ASP A 375 -19.07 -22.13 -28.64
N ASP A 376 -18.80 -22.20 -27.33
CA ASP A 376 -18.88 -21.06 -26.37
C ASP A 376 -17.52 -20.59 -25.79
N ASP A 377 -17.42 -19.31 -25.39
CA ASP A 377 -16.23 -18.70 -24.75
C ASP A 377 -16.07 -19.14 -23.27
N THR A 378 -14.84 -19.45 -22.82
CA THR A 378 -14.54 -19.64 -21.37
C THR A 378 -14.06 -18.33 -20.74
N THR A 379 -14.82 -17.80 -19.77
CA THR A 379 -14.51 -16.52 -19.10
C THR A 379 -13.87 -16.67 -17.72
N GLY A 380 -12.98 -15.74 -17.34
CA GLY A 380 -12.47 -15.61 -15.97
C GLY A 380 -11.54 -16.74 -15.50
N VAL A 381 -10.67 -17.24 -16.39
CA VAL A 381 -9.63 -18.20 -16.06
C VAL A 381 -8.47 -17.47 -15.39
N SER A 382 -8.19 -17.73 -14.12
CA SER A 382 -7.00 -17.18 -13.45
C SER A 382 -5.72 -17.73 -14.11
N VAL A 383 -4.69 -16.88 -14.28
CA VAL A 383 -3.42 -17.25 -14.95
C VAL A 383 -2.16 -16.83 -14.20
N LEU A 384 -2.26 -15.88 -13.27
CA LEU A 384 -1.17 -15.36 -12.45
C LEU A 384 -1.76 -14.72 -11.20
N ALA A 385 -1.13 -14.91 -10.04
CA ALA A 385 -1.27 -14.00 -8.90
C ALA A 385 0.11 -13.59 -8.38
N PHE A 386 0.22 -12.36 -7.92
CA PHE A 386 1.47 -11.78 -7.43
C PHE A 386 1.15 -10.66 -6.44
N ASP A 387 2.06 -10.43 -5.50
CA ASP A 387 1.91 -9.41 -4.47
C ASP A 387 3.01 -8.34 -4.67
N LEU A 388 2.65 -7.07 -4.47
CA LEU A 388 3.58 -5.93 -4.43
C LEU A 388 3.61 -5.37 -3.01
N GLU A 389 4.79 -5.25 -2.39
CA GLU A 389 4.99 -4.60 -1.08
C GLU A 389 5.86 -3.35 -1.27
N ALA A 390 5.37 -2.19 -0.80
CA ALA A 390 6.10 -0.91 -0.91
C ALA A 390 7.05 -0.71 0.29
N ASN A 391 8.32 -0.46 0.00
CA ASN A 391 9.41 -0.35 0.96
C ASN A 391 10.01 1.07 0.97
N ASN A 392 10.49 1.48 2.15
CA ASN A 392 11.15 2.76 2.47
C ASN A 392 10.29 4.03 2.36
N GLN A 393 9.39 4.14 1.37
CA GLN A 393 8.47 5.28 1.22
C GLN A 393 7.16 4.90 0.51
N ASP A 394 6.25 5.86 0.37
CA ASP A 394 4.99 5.72 -0.38
C ASP A 394 5.30 5.72 -1.91
N VAL A 395 4.54 4.96 -2.71
CA VAL A 395 4.74 4.82 -4.17
C VAL A 395 3.41 4.82 -4.94
N VAL A 396 3.43 5.22 -6.21
CA VAL A 396 2.29 5.21 -7.12
C VAL A 396 2.54 4.23 -8.27
N VAL A 397 1.67 3.21 -8.42
CA VAL A 397 1.76 2.21 -9.48
C VAL A 397 0.78 2.55 -10.61
N ASP A 398 1.31 2.95 -11.77
CA ASP A 398 0.52 3.47 -12.89
C ASP A 398 0.44 2.52 -14.10
N ALA A 399 1.42 1.62 -14.29
CA ALA A 399 1.32 0.55 -15.27
C ALA A 399 1.98 -0.79 -14.88
N ILE A 400 1.24 -1.88 -15.11
CA ILE A 400 1.66 -3.26 -14.82
C ILE A 400 1.75 -4.09 -16.14
N PRO A 401 2.95 -4.55 -16.53
CA PRO A 401 3.14 -5.44 -17.68
C PRO A 401 2.95 -6.92 -17.31
N VAL A 402 2.08 -7.63 -18.05
CA VAL A 402 1.86 -9.08 -17.92
C VAL A 402 2.04 -9.78 -19.26
N GLY A 403 3.08 -10.60 -19.35
CA GLY A 403 3.36 -11.47 -20.49
C GLY A 403 2.46 -12.69 -20.49
N LEU A 404 1.68 -12.90 -21.55
CA LEU A 404 0.86 -14.08 -21.80
C LEU A 404 1.46 -14.89 -22.95
N THR A 405 1.81 -16.16 -22.71
CA THR A 405 2.38 -17.04 -23.75
C THR A 405 1.69 -18.39 -23.82
N ALA A 406 1.13 -18.68 -25.00
CA ALA A 406 0.44 -19.91 -25.33
C ALA A 406 1.23 -20.78 -26.33
N ALA A 407 0.98 -22.10 -26.32
CA ALA A 407 1.58 -23.04 -27.26
C ALA A 407 0.66 -24.21 -27.62
N THR A 408 0.54 -24.52 -28.91
CA THR A 408 -0.19 -25.72 -29.39
C THR A 408 0.72 -26.94 -29.34
N THR A 409 0.27 -28.04 -28.74
CA THR A 409 1.02 -29.32 -28.70
C THR A 409 1.12 -30.04 -30.06
N THR A 410 0.24 -29.74 -31.03
CA THR A 410 0.16 -30.45 -32.31
C THR A 410 0.96 -29.77 -33.43
N ALA A 411 2.20 -30.20 -33.64
CA ALA A 411 3.13 -29.61 -34.61
C ALA A 411 2.91 -30.06 -36.08
N SER A 412 1.78 -29.73 -36.72
CA SER A 412 1.65 -29.73 -38.20
C SER A 412 0.39 -29.01 -38.73
N PHE A 413 0.51 -27.70 -39.00
CA PHE A 413 -0.41 -26.98 -39.90
C PHE A 413 0.28 -26.75 -41.25
N THR A 414 -0.33 -27.25 -42.34
CA THR A 414 0.24 -27.18 -43.70
C THR A 414 -0.30 -26.02 -44.54
N GLN A 415 -1.09 -25.13 -43.95
CA GLN A 415 -1.49 -23.84 -44.53
C GLN A 415 -1.37 -22.73 -43.47
N PRO A 416 -1.09 -21.48 -43.88
CA PRO A 416 -0.99 -20.35 -42.95
C PRO A 416 -2.37 -19.98 -42.41
N MET A 417 -2.62 -20.27 -41.14
CA MET A 417 -3.78 -19.75 -40.42
C MET A 417 -3.47 -18.34 -39.90
N THR A 418 -4.47 -17.45 -39.97
CA THR A 418 -4.42 -16.16 -39.28
C THR A 418 -4.95 -16.40 -37.88
N LEU A 419 -4.04 -16.72 -36.96
CA LEU A 419 -4.37 -17.04 -35.57
C LEU A 419 -4.94 -15.79 -34.87
N SER A 420 -6.23 -15.83 -34.55
CA SER A 420 -6.74 -15.11 -33.38
C SER A 420 -6.35 -15.96 -32.17
N GLY A 421 -5.57 -15.41 -31.24
CA GLY A 421 -5.01 -16.17 -30.11
C GLY A 421 -6.08 -16.77 -29.19
N PRO A 422 -5.69 -17.71 -28.30
CA PRO A 422 -6.63 -18.31 -27.37
C PRO A 422 -7.24 -17.28 -26.42
N VAL A 423 -6.46 -16.29 -25.99
CA VAL A 423 -6.93 -15.22 -25.10
C VAL A 423 -7.63 -14.11 -25.90
N LYS A 424 -8.80 -13.71 -25.40
CA LYS A 424 -9.70 -12.68 -25.93
C LYS A 424 -9.59 -11.37 -25.14
N ARG A 425 -9.53 -11.46 -23.82
CA ARG A 425 -9.32 -10.34 -22.88
C ARG A 425 -8.42 -10.79 -21.74
N ALA A 426 -7.70 -9.85 -21.16
CA ALA A 426 -7.04 -10.01 -19.86
C ALA A 426 -7.65 -9.00 -18.88
N ILE A 427 -7.78 -9.41 -17.62
CA ILE A 427 -8.48 -8.71 -16.54
C ILE A 427 -7.51 -8.64 -15.37
N LEU A 428 -7.26 -7.45 -14.84
CA LEU A 428 -6.46 -7.27 -13.63
C LEU A 428 -7.41 -7.00 -12.45
N LYS A 429 -7.20 -7.73 -11.35
CA LYS A 429 -7.77 -7.41 -10.04
C LYS A 429 -6.67 -6.98 -9.08
N MET A 430 -7.05 -6.14 -8.14
CA MET A 430 -6.32 -5.83 -6.91
C MET A 430 -7.26 -6.15 -5.73
N ASN A 431 -6.79 -6.86 -4.70
CA ASN A 431 -7.55 -7.20 -3.49
C ASN A 431 -8.96 -7.76 -3.81
N GLY A 432 -9.03 -8.69 -4.77
CA GLY A 432 -10.26 -9.33 -5.26
C GLY A 432 -11.19 -8.46 -6.12
N THR A 433 -10.87 -7.19 -6.36
CA THR A 433 -11.68 -6.23 -7.14
C THR A 433 -11.06 -5.96 -8.50
N THR A 434 -11.82 -6.10 -9.59
CA THR A 434 -11.34 -5.74 -10.95
C THR A 434 -11.05 -4.24 -11.04
N ILE A 435 -9.80 -3.91 -11.38
CA ILE A 435 -9.33 -2.54 -11.62
C ILE A 435 -9.28 -2.20 -13.12
N ASP A 436 -8.79 -3.11 -13.96
CA ASP A 436 -8.72 -2.90 -15.42
C ASP A 436 -9.05 -4.16 -16.25
N THR A 437 -9.34 -4.00 -17.54
CA THR A 437 -9.62 -5.07 -18.51
C THR A 437 -9.21 -4.67 -19.93
N LYS A 438 -8.03 -5.15 -20.37
CA LYS A 438 -7.55 -4.95 -21.74
C LYS A 438 -8.07 -6.05 -22.69
N THR A 439 -8.40 -5.66 -23.93
CA THR A 439 -8.79 -6.59 -24.99
C THR A 439 -7.57 -7.00 -25.82
N ILE A 440 -7.36 -8.31 -26.02
CA ILE A 440 -6.21 -8.80 -26.80
C ILE A 440 -6.48 -8.59 -28.29
N PRO A 441 -5.56 -8.00 -29.07
CA PRO A 441 -5.73 -7.89 -30.51
C PRO A 441 -5.82 -9.27 -31.18
N GLY A 442 -6.82 -9.48 -32.04
CA GLY A 442 -6.95 -10.71 -32.86
C GLY A 442 -5.85 -10.90 -33.94
N THR A 443 -4.75 -10.15 -33.83
CA THR A 443 -3.50 -10.28 -34.60
C THR A 443 -2.28 -10.43 -33.71
N ALA A 444 -2.45 -10.56 -32.38
CA ALA A 444 -1.38 -10.83 -31.44
C ALA A 444 -0.71 -12.17 -31.76
N ALA A 445 0.59 -12.27 -31.53
CA ALA A 445 1.28 -13.55 -31.57
C ALA A 445 0.82 -14.44 -30.41
N MET A 446 1.18 -15.73 -30.42
CA MET A 446 0.96 -16.63 -29.27
C MET A 446 1.86 -16.29 -28.06
N SER A 447 2.54 -15.14 -28.06
CA SER A 447 3.31 -14.56 -26.97
C SER A 447 3.16 -13.04 -27.08
N TYR A 448 2.57 -12.42 -26.08
CA TYR A 448 2.14 -11.01 -26.11
C TYR A 448 2.23 -10.42 -24.69
N THR A 449 2.60 -9.14 -24.54
CA THR A 449 2.55 -8.45 -23.24
C THR A 449 1.35 -7.53 -23.22
N VAL A 450 0.45 -7.78 -22.27
CA VAL A 450 -0.59 -6.85 -21.88
C VAL A 450 0.05 -5.84 -20.95
N VAL A 451 -0.13 -4.54 -21.22
CA VAL A 451 0.13 -3.52 -20.21
C VAL A 451 -1.23 -3.11 -19.68
N PHE A 452 -1.43 -3.21 -18.37
CA PHE A 452 -2.55 -2.58 -17.68
C PHE A 452 -2.06 -1.18 -17.31
N ASP A 453 -2.48 -0.18 -18.10
CA ASP A 453 -2.13 1.26 -17.98
C ASP A 453 -3.34 2.11 -17.55
N ASP A 454 -3.09 3.38 -17.18
CA ASP A 454 -4.02 4.32 -16.53
C ASP A 454 -4.51 3.79 -15.15
N LEU A 455 -3.59 3.38 -14.25
CA LEU A 455 -3.96 2.68 -13.00
C LEU A 455 -4.13 3.56 -11.76
N ASP A 456 -3.30 4.60 -11.54
CA ASP A 456 -3.47 5.58 -10.43
C ASP A 456 -3.60 4.90 -9.03
N ILE A 457 -2.66 4.01 -8.67
CA ILE A 457 -2.70 3.21 -7.42
C ILE A 457 -1.68 3.70 -6.39
N ASP A 458 -2.15 4.39 -5.35
CA ASP A 458 -1.36 4.68 -4.14
C ASP A 458 -1.05 3.39 -3.34
N LEU A 459 0.22 3.16 -2.99
CA LEU A 459 0.67 2.20 -1.98
C LEU A 459 1.50 2.95 -0.92
N ASN A 460 1.16 2.82 0.37
CA ASN A 460 1.91 3.49 1.45
C ASN A 460 3.11 2.61 1.90
N GLU A 461 4.11 3.20 2.56
CA GLU A 461 5.23 2.47 3.18
C GLU A 461 4.73 1.29 4.05
N GLY A 462 5.10 0.06 3.66
CA GLY A 462 4.73 -1.17 4.35
C GLY A 462 3.30 -1.68 4.09
N ASP A 463 2.59 -1.16 3.08
CA ASP A 463 1.38 -1.80 2.54
C ASP A 463 1.74 -2.84 1.47
N THR A 464 1.13 -4.01 1.57
CA THR A 464 1.15 -5.07 0.54
C THR A 464 -0.18 -5.08 -0.23
N ALA A 465 -0.13 -5.21 -1.56
CA ALA A 465 -1.29 -5.33 -2.43
C ALA A 465 -1.31 -6.67 -3.20
N GLU A 466 -2.39 -7.44 -3.03
CA GLU A 466 -2.62 -8.72 -3.69
C GLU A 466 -3.18 -8.49 -5.12
N PHE A 467 -2.52 -8.99 -6.17
CA PHE A 467 -3.01 -8.89 -7.55
C PHE A 467 -3.34 -10.25 -8.17
N GLU A 468 -4.45 -10.32 -8.91
CA GLU A 468 -4.84 -11.50 -9.70
C GLU A 468 -5.05 -11.12 -11.17
N VAL A 469 -4.42 -11.85 -12.09
CA VAL A 469 -4.63 -11.74 -13.53
C VAL A 469 -5.50 -12.89 -14.01
N LEU A 470 -6.61 -12.54 -14.66
CA LEU A 470 -7.53 -13.49 -15.28
C LEU A 470 -7.61 -13.26 -16.78
N VAL A 471 -7.95 -14.30 -17.54
CA VAL A 471 -8.20 -14.23 -18.96
C VAL A 471 -9.59 -14.73 -19.32
N ASP A 472 -10.18 -14.09 -20.32
CA ASP A 472 -11.25 -14.70 -21.10
C ASP A 472 -10.63 -15.37 -22.33
N LEU A 473 -10.98 -16.62 -22.57
CA LEU A 473 -10.60 -17.39 -23.74
C LEU A 473 -11.70 -17.30 -24.81
N ASN A 474 -11.31 -17.40 -26.07
CA ASN A 474 -12.25 -17.66 -27.16
C ASN A 474 -12.80 -19.11 -27.06
N ASN A 475 -13.84 -19.43 -27.82
CA ASN A 475 -14.25 -20.83 -28.02
C ASN A 475 -13.12 -21.64 -28.68
N ALA A 476 -12.90 -22.88 -28.23
CA ALA A 476 -11.79 -23.76 -28.60
C ALA A 476 -11.98 -24.49 -29.94
N ASP A 477 -12.50 -23.77 -30.94
CA ASP A 477 -12.61 -24.29 -32.31
C ASP A 477 -11.26 -24.30 -33.05
N TRP A 478 -11.22 -25.09 -34.13
CA TRP A 478 -10.06 -25.23 -35.02
C TRP A 478 -9.68 -23.96 -35.80
N THR A 479 -10.29 -22.80 -35.54
CA THR A 479 -9.95 -21.49 -36.11
C THR A 479 -9.32 -20.53 -35.09
N ASN A 480 -9.67 -20.66 -33.81
CA ASN A 480 -9.03 -19.94 -32.70
C ASN A 480 -7.84 -20.76 -32.12
N PHE A 481 -8.13 -21.89 -31.45
CA PHE A 481 -7.11 -22.77 -30.87
C PHE A 481 -7.63 -24.19 -30.65
N ALA A 482 -6.77 -25.19 -30.83
CA ALA A 482 -7.14 -26.58 -30.62
C ALA A 482 -7.09 -26.99 -29.14
N THR A 483 -7.92 -27.96 -28.76
CA THR A 483 -7.80 -28.74 -27.52
C THR A 483 -6.37 -29.28 -27.34
N GLY A 484 -5.84 -29.23 -26.13
CA GLY A 484 -4.41 -29.49 -25.83
C GLY A 484 -3.48 -28.30 -26.12
N THR A 485 -4.00 -27.08 -26.24
CA THR A 485 -3.20 -25.84 -26.19
C THR A 485 -2.87 -25.50 -24.73
N THR A 486 -1.64 -25.04 -24.47
CA THR A 486 -1.22 -24.57 -23.15
C THR A 486 -1.13 -23.05 -23.08
N LEU A 487 -1.29 -22.47 -21.89
CA LEU A 487 -1.05 -21.06 -21.58
C LEU A 487 -0.25 -20.94 -20.28
N TYR A 488 0.62 -19.94 -20.19
CA TYR A 488 1.14 -19.41 -18.93
C TYR A 488 1.25 -17.88 -18.98
N ALA A 489 1.36 -17.28 -17.80
CA ALA A 489 1.56 -15.85 -17.61
C ALA A 489 2.85 -15.55 -16.80
N THR A 490 3.32 -14.30 -16.85
CA THR A 490 4.49 -13.82 -16.10
C THR A 490 4.54 -12.29 -16.04
N THR A 491 5.13 -11.72 -14.99
CA THR A 491 5.35 -10.26 -14.89
C THR A 491 6.53 -9.74 -15.73
N SER A 492 7.48 -10.60 -16.12
CA SER A 492 8.66 -10.20 -16.92
C SER A 492 8.38 -9.88 -18.41
N GLY A 493 7.10 -9.72 -18.78
CA GLY A 493 6.65 -9.59 -20.16
C GLY A 493 6.86 -10.84 -21.02
N SER A 494 6.29 -10.84 -22.23
CA SER A 494 6.54 -11.88 -23.24
C SER A 494 6.23 -11.44 -24.67
N GLY A 495 7.08 -11.83 -25.63
CA GLY A 495 6.78 -11.72 -27.06
C GLY A 495 6.76 -10.28 -27.58
N THR A 496 5.57 -9.70 -27.80
CA THR A 496 5.40 -8.33 -28.29
C THR A 496 4.50 -7.50 -27.38
N GLY A 497 4.97 -6.32 -26.98
CA GLY A 497 4.34 -5.31 -26.13
C GLY A 497 5.44 -4.39 -25.57
N SER A 498 5.13 -3.45 -24.67
CA SER A 498 6.16 -3.00 -23.72
C SER A 498 6.31 -4.04 -22.61
N THR A 499 7.43 -4.01 -21.91
CA THR A 499 7.71 -4.80 -20.70
C THR A 499 8.21 -3.91 -19.56
N GLU A 500 8.09 -2.59 -19.72
CA GLU A 500 8.42 -1.59 -18.70
C GLU A 500 7.28 -1.55 -17.69
N TRP A 501 7.63 -1.54 -16.40
CA TRP A 501 6.73 -1.12 -15.33
C TRP A 501 6.71 0.40 -15.27
N ASP A 502 5.56 0.99 -14.92
CA ASP A 502 5.45 2.42 -14.63
C ASP A 502 5.06 2.53 -13.15
N ILE A 503 6.06 2.87 -12.33
CA ILE A 503 5.94 3.11 -10.90
C ILE A 503 6.76 4.37 -10.60
N GLU A 504 6.14 5.34 -9.96
CA GLU A 504 6.78 6.56 -9.45
C GLU A 504 6.82 6.48 -7.90
N ASP A 505 7.84 7.05 -7.27
CA ASP A 505 7.88 7.23 -5.82
C ASP A 505 7.29 8.59 -5.39
N SER A 506 7.38 8.94 -4.10
CA SER A 506 6.81 10.17 -3.55
C SER A 506 7.38 11.47 -4.15
N GLU A 507 8.56 11.41 -4.76
CA GLU A 507 9.24 12.52 -5.42
C GLU A 507 8.93 12.58 -6.93
N GLY A 508 8.34 11.51 -7.47
CA GLY A 508 7.99 11.37 -8.88
C GLY A 508 9.11 10.77 -9.75
N ASP A 509 10.09 10.10 -9.15
CA ASP A 509 11.16 9.43 -9.88
C ASP A 509 10.81 7.95 -10.17
N SER A 510 11.25 7.46 -11.33
CA SER A 510 10.75 6.18 -11.86
C SER A 510 11.55 4.98 -11.34
N ILE A 511 10.89 4.16 -10.52
CA ILE A 511 11.44 2.95 -9.90
C ILE A 511 10.99 1.68 -10.63
N GLN A 512 11.61 0.54 -10.33
CA GLN A 512 11.22 -0.78 -10.88
C GLN A 512 11.24 -1.82 -9.76
N PRO A 513 10.29 -2.77 -9.71
CA PRO A 513 10.21 -3.74 -8.62
C PRO A 513 11.34 -4.79 -8.69
N ASP A 514 11.87 -5.22 -7.55
CA ASP A 514 12.76 -6.40 -7.49
C ASP A 514 11.95 -7.69 -7.52
N GLY A 515 12.51 -8.74 -8.11
CA GLY A 515 11.83 -10.03 -8.29
C GLY A 515 11.04 -10.15 -9.60
N SER A 516 10.31 -11.27 -9.72
CA SER A 516 9.42 -11.58 -10.85
C SER A 516 8.64 -12.88 -10.61
N VAL A 517 7.42 -12.96 -11.14
CA VAL A 517 6.55 -14.15 -11.03
C VAL A 517 6.35 -14.76 -12.41
N THR A 518 6.42 -16.10 -12.53
CA THR A 518 6.40 -16.77 -13.85
C THR A 518 5.88 -18.21 -13.81
N ASN A 519 4.70 -18.44 -14.41
CA ASN A 519 4.03 -19.74 -14.42
C ASN A 519 4.53 -20.64 -15.58
N VAL A 520 5.81 -20.47 -15.97
CA VAL A 520 6.43 -21.18 -17.11
C VAL A 520 6.66 -22.67 -16.85
N GLY A 521 6.69 -23.10 -15.59
CA GLY A 521 6.50 -24.51 -15.20
C GLY A 521 5.03 -24.89 -15.15
N GLU A 522 4.25 -24.07 -14.45
CA GLU A 522 2.84 -24.25 -14.11
C GLU A 522 1.87 -23.87 -15.24
N LYS A 523 2.02 -24.55 -16.39
CA LYS A 523 1.22 -24.27 -17.58
C LYS A 523 -0.18 -24.85 -17.47
N LEU A 524 -1.19 -23.99 -17.59
CA LEU A 524 -2.56 -24.39 -17.80
C LEU A 524 -2.71 -25.13 -19.13
N ILE A 525 -3.55 -26.15 -19.19
CA ILE A 525 -3.84 -26.92 -20.41
C ILE A 525 -5.33 -26.88 -20.73
N PHE A 526 -5.68 -26.30 -21.88
CA PHE A 526 -7.06 -26.15 -22.33
C PHE A 526 -7.57 -27.45 -22.96
N GLN A 527 -8.61 -28.06 -22.38
CA GLN A 527 -9.20 -29.30 -22.91
C GLN A 527 -10.72 -29.25 -22.95
N THR A 528 -11.26 -29.76 -24.05
CA THR A 528 -12.71 -29.97 -24.26
C THR A 528 -13.24 -31.19 -23.51
N SER A 529 -12.38 -32.18 -23.23
CA SER A 529 -12.68 -33.33 -22.36
C SER A 529 -11.38 -33.82 -21.73
N GLY A 530 -11.39 -34.18 -20.44
CA GLY A 530 -10.22 -34.75 -19.77
C GLY A 530 -10.40 -34.96 -18.27
N ILE A 531 -9.28 -35.00 -17.54
CA ILE A 531 -9.28 -34.97 -16.07
C ILE A 531 -8.48 -33.77 -15.56
N SER A 532 -8.86 -33.29 -14.37
CA SER A 532 -7.98 -32.51 -13.49
C SER A 532 -7.68 -33.35 -12.24
N ALA A 533 -6.47 -33.23 -11.69
CA ALA A 533 -6.04 -34.01 -10.53
C ALA A 533 -5.36 -33.11 -9.49
N ALA A 534 -5.85 -33.16 -8.24
CA ALA A 534 -5.36 -32.37 -7.11
C ALA A 534 -4.72 -33.28 -6.05
N PHE A 535 -3.59 -32.85 -5.49
CA PHE A 535 -2.92 -33.55 -4.40
C PHE A 535 -3.72 -33.41 -3.10
N VAL A 536 -3.81 -34.49 -2.32
CA VAL A 536 -4.59 -34.52 -1.06
C VAL A 536 -3.69 -34.81 0.14
N SER A 537 -2.80 -35.79 0.02
CA SER A 537 -1.79 -36.12 1.02
C SER A 537 -0.83 -37.21 0.52
N ALA A 538 0.36 -37.25 1.10
CA ALA A 538 1.27 -38.38 1.01
C ALA A 538 1.56 -38.97 2.41
N SER A 539 2.06 -40.20 2.46
CA SER A 539 2.59 -40.81 3.68
C SER A 539 3.42 -42.05 3.37
N GLU A 540 4.42 -42.32 4.21
CA GLU A 540 5.34 -43.45 4.08
C GLU A 540 5.56 -44.14 5.43
N SER A 541 5.80 -45.45 5.41
CA SER A 541 6.04 -46.22 6.64
C SER A 541 6.77 -47.53 6.37
N LYS A 542 7.53 -48.04 7.34
CA LYS A 542 8.01 -49.43 7.30
C LYS A 542 6.86 -50.37 7.66
N THR A 543 6.40 -51.15 6.69
CA THR A 543 5.49 -52.30 6.94
C THR A 543 6.23 -53.53 7.46
N PHE A 544 7.54 -53.60 7.20
CA PHE A 544 8.45 -54.55 7.81
C PHE A 544 9.81 -53.89 8.06
N GLU A 545 10.40 -54.15 9.21
CA GLU A 545 11.74 -53.68 9.60
C GLU A 545 12.64 -54.88 9.89
N ALA A 546 13.81 -54.90 9.24
CA ALA A 546 14.81 -55.93 9.35
C ALA A 546 15.45 -55.93 10.74
N SER A 547 15.59 -57.11 11.36
CA SER A 547 16.12 -57.26 12.71
C SER A 547 17.13 -58.40 12.89
N ILE A 548 17.38 -59.18 11.84
CA ILE A 548 18.41 -60.24 11.78
C ILE A 548 19.06 -60.30 10.40
N ALA A 549 20.29 -60.83 10.36
CA ALA A 549 21.10 -60.92 9.16
C ALA A 549 20.40 -61.61 7.97
N GLY A 550 20.40 -60.96 6.81
CA GLY A 550 19.74 -61.37 5.58
C GLY A 550 18.28 -60.90 5.43
N GLN A 551 17.78 -60.07 6.35
CA GLN A 551 16.49 -59.38 6.19
C GLN A 551 16.65 -58.00 5.55
N LYS A 552 15.60 -57.56 4.86
CA LYS A 552 15.48 -56.29 4.15
C LYS A 552 14.28 -55.53 4.71
N ASP A 553 14.37 -54.22 4.87
CA ASP A 553 13.20 -53.37 5.18
C ASP A 553 12.19 -53.37 4.02
N VAL A 554 10.91 -53.18 4.34
CA VAL A 554 9.84 -52.95 3.36
C VAL A 554 9.13 -51.64 3.68
N GLY A 555 9.31 -50.66 2.80
CA GLY A 555 8.57 -49.40 2.81
C GLY A 555 7.22 -49.55 2.10
N GLU A 556 6.17 -48.97 2.67
CA GLU A 556 4.89 -48.72 2.02
C GLU A 556 4.69 -47.22 1.88
N PHE A 557 4.44 -46.79 0.64
CA PHE A 557 4.34 -45.41 0.21
C PHE A 557 2.94 -45.17 -0.35
N LYS A 558 2.27 -44.12 0.10
CA LYS A 558 0.91 -43.78 -0.31
C LYS A 558 0.82 -42.34 -0.79
N ILE A 559 0.13 -42.16 -1.91
CA ILE A 559 -0.23 -40.87 -2.47
C ILE A 559 -1.75 -40.86 -2.63
N VAL A 560 -2.41 -39.84 -2.08
CA VAL A 560 -3.85 -39.60 -2.17
C VAL A 560 -4.07 -38.44 -3.12
N VAL A 561 -4.95 -38.65 -4.10
CA VAL A 561 -5.24 -37.70 -5.18
C VAL A 561 -6.76 -37.66 -5.40
N ASP A 562 -7.31 -36.45 -5.53
CA ASP A 562 -8.67 -36.23 -5.99
C ASP A 562 -8.65 -35.97 -7.49
N ILE A 563 -9.44 -36.73 -8.26
CA ILE A 563 -9.53 -36.60 -9.71
C ILE A 563 -10.95 -36.19 -10.10
N THR A 564 -11.07 -35.12 -10.86
CA THR A 564 -12.33 -34.58 -11.38
C THR A 564 -12.42 -34.85 -12.88
N ALA A 565 -13.56 -35.37 -13.34
CA ALA A 565 -13.83 -35.54 -14.76
C ALA A 565 -14.35 -34.25 -15.40
N VAL A 566 -13.85 -33.91 -16.58
CA VAL A 566 -14.12 -32.66 -17.29
C VAL A 566 -14.68 -32.97 -18.69
N GLY A 567 -15.82 -32.36 -19.03
CA GLY A 567 -16.44 -32.37 -20.37
C GLY A 567 -17.02 -33.70 -20.86
N ASP A 568 -16.69 -34.83 -20.22
CA ASP A 568 -17.24 -36.14 -20.53
C ASP A 568 -17.08 -37.11 -19.34
N ASP A 569 -17.66 -38.30 -19.44
CA ASP A 569 -17.44 -39.40 -18.48
C ASP A 569 -16.02 -39.97 -18.58
N MET A 570 -15.25 -39.98 -17.48
CA MET A 570 -13.84 -40.39 -17.48
C MET A 570 -13.60 -41.79 -16.91
N PHE A 571 -12.78 -42.56 -17.60
CA PHE A 571 -12.38 -43.92 -17.26
C PHE A 571 -10.86 -44.00 -17.05
N ILE A 572 -10.45 -44.49 -15.90
CA ILE A 572 -9.04 -44.59 -15.47
C ILE A 572 -8.72 -46.06 -15.18
N ASP A 573 -7.62 -46.59 -15.73
CA ASP A 573 -7.24 -47.99 -15.49
C ASP A 573 -6.73 -48.22 -14.05
N LYS A 574 -6.96 -49.43 -13.53
CA LYS A 574 -6.61 -49.88 -12.18
C LYS A 574 -5.15 -50.31 -12.04
N SER A 575 -4.35 -50.29 -13.11
CA SER A 575 -2.91 -50.52 -13.01
C SER A 575 -2.21 -49.36 -12.30
N VAL A 576 -1.22 -49.72 -11.49
CA VAL A 576 -0.16 -48.84 -11.01
C VAL A 576 1.12 -49.40 -11.60
N THR A 577 1.90 -48.57 -12.30
CA THR A 577 2.99 -49.02 -13.17
C THR A 577 4.22 -48.13 -13.02
N ALA A 578 5.40 -48.76 -12.97
CA ALA A 578 6.65 -48.04 -12.81
C ALA A 578 7.07 -47.35 -14.12
N ASP A 579 7.32 -46.04 -14.04
CA ASP A 579 7.85 -45.18 -15.09
C ASP A 579 9.34 -44.90 -14.79
N PRO A 580 10.28 -45.62 -15.44
CA PRO A 580 11.71 -45.42 -15.23
C PRO A 580 12.26 -44.18 -15.94
N ASP A 581 11.53 -43.63 -16.93
CA ASP A 581 11.95 -42.49 -17.73
C ASP A 581 11.49 -41.15 -17.12
N ARG A 582 10.60 -41.21 -16.10
CA ARG A 582 10.05 -40.08 -15.33
C ARG A 582 9.35 -39.03 -16.21
N ASN A 583 8.69 -39.48 -17.27
CA ASN A 583 8.01 -38.63 -18.25
C ASN A 583 6.47 -38.66 -18.13
N GLY A 584 5.92 -39.50 -17.24
CA GLY A 584 4.47 -39.67 -17.04
C GLY A 584 3.74 -40.43 -18.13
N MET A 585 4.44 -40.87 -19.18
CA MET A 585 3.87 -41.53 -20.35
C MET A 585 4.00 -43.06 -20.23
N GLY A 586 2.91 -43.70 -19.82
CA GLY A 586 2.79 -45.15 -19.82
C GLY A 586 2.55 -45.75 -21.21
N SER A 587 2.38 -47.07 -21.26
CA SER A 587 1.76 -47.72 -22.41
C SER A 587 0.23 -47.56 -22.38
N ALA A 588 -0.42 -47.51 -23.54
CA ALA A 588 -1.88 -47.59 -23.62
C ALA A 588 -2.40 -48.84 -22.90
N GLY A 589 -3.46 -48.70 -22.08
CA GLY A 589 -3.91 -49.77 -21.17
C GLY A 589 -3.10 -49.87 -19.87
N THR A 590 -2.40 -48.81 -19.45
CA THR A 590 -1.93 -48.62 -18.08
C THR A 590 -2.64 -47.40 -17.46
N GLY A 591 -2.71 -47.32 -16.13
CA GLY A 591 -3.39 -46.25 -15.39
C GLY A 591 -2.40 -45.24 -14.80
N PHE A 592 -2.06 -45.44 -13.52
CA PHE A 592 -1.21 -44.56 -12.73
C PHE A 592 0.27 -44.88 -12.92
N GLN A 593 1.05 -43.90 -13.35
CA GLN A 593 2.50 -44.01 -13.54
C GLN A 593 3.23 -43.48 -12.29
N TRP A 594 4.26 -44.18 -11.81
CA TRP A 594 5.04 -43.75 -10.65
C TRP A 594 6.54 -44.03 -10.82
N ALA A 595 7.36 -43.25 -10.13
CA ALA A 595 8.81 -43.45 -10.06
C ALA A 595 9.31 -43.28 -8.61
N THR A 596 10.53 -43.72 -8.34
CA THR A 596 11.25 -43.19 -7.18
C THR A 596 11.67 -41.74 -7.44
N THR A 597 11.72 -40.90 -6.41
CA THR A 597 12.20 -39.51 -6.52
C THR A 597 13.68 -39.44 -6.97
N THR A 598 14.12 -38.27 -7.45
CA THR A 598 15.54 -37.99 -7.74
C THR A 598 16.44 -38.14 -6.50
N GLU A 599 15.90 -37.81 -5.32
CA GLU A 599 16.60 -37.90 -4.03
C GLU A 599 16.65 -39.33 -3.47
N SER A 600 15.99 -40.29 -4.13
CA SER A 600 16.05 -41.69 -3.76
C SER A 600 17.39 -42.31 -4.17
N THR A 601 17.93 -43.20 -3.33
CA THR A 601 19.18 -43.92 -3.61
C THR A 601 19.01 -44.84 -4.83
N THR A 602 19.68 -44.51 -5.93
CA THR A 602 19.48 -45.19 -7.24
C THR A 602 19.71 -46.70 -7.14
N GLY A 603 18.68 -47.51 -7.44
CA GLY A 603 18.76 -48.97 -7.36
C GLY A 603 18.79 -49.55 -5.94
N SER A 604 18.44 -48.77 -4.92
CA SER A 604 18.30 -49.22 -3.52
C SER A 604 17.05 -50.08 -3.29
N THR A 605 16.05 -50.09 -4.19
CA THR A 605 14.75 -50.74 -3.94
C THR A 605 14.25 -51.60 -5.11
N THR A 606 13.35 -52.54 -4.79
CA THR A 606 12.58 -53.35 -5.74
C THR A 606 11.08 -53.27 -5.40
N PRO A 607 10.17 -52.96 -6.35
CA PRO A 607 8.73 -52.94 -6.05
C PRO A 607 8.17 -54.36 -5.89
N ILE A 608 7.44 -54.59 -4.79
CA ILE A 608 6.84 -55.89 -4.45
C ILE A 608 5.30 -55.87 -4.47
N ALA A 609 4.68 -54.71 -4.30
CA ALA A 609 3.25 -54.52 -4.49
C ALA A 609 2.96 -53.11 -5.04
N GLN A 610 1.95 -53.00 -5.90
CA GLN A 610 1.52 -51.78 -6.58
C GLN A 610 0.00 -51.88 -6.71
N THR A 611 -0.76 -50.98 -6.07
CA THR A 611 -2.23 -51.03 -6.06
C THR A 611 -2.82 -49.62 -5.99
N VAL A 612 -4.00 -49.43 -6.56
CA VAL A 612 -4.81 -48.21 -6.37
C VAL A 612 -6.19 -48.59 -5.87
N THR A 613 -6.73 -47.80 -4.94
CA THR A 613 -8.12 -47.87 -4.48
C THR A 613 -8.81 -46.52 -4.70
N ALA A 614 -10.14 -46.51 -4.66
CA ALA A 614 -10.94 -45.30 -4.85
C ALA A 614 -12.01 -45.17 -3.76
N SER A 615 -12.48 -43.95 -3.50
CA SER A 615 -13.58 -43.68 -2.57
C SER A 615 -14.88 -44.26 -3.07
N GLY A 616 -15.31 -45.38 -2.47
CA GLY A 616 -16.54 -46.07 -2.84
C GLY A 616 -16.49 -46.71 -4.24
N SER A 617 -17.67 -46.98 -4.80
CA SER A 617 -17.83 -47.58 -6.12
C SER A 617 -18.89 -46.84 -6.93
N THR A 618 -18.57 -46.53 -8.18
CA THR A 618 -19.40 -45.75 -9.11
C THR A 618 -20.13 -46.68 -10.07
N SER A 619 -21.35 -46.32 -10.50
CA SER A 619 -22.06 -47.07 -11.54
C SER A 619 -21.34 -46.91 -12.88
N GLY A 620 -20.64 -47.97 -13.31
CA GLY A 620 -19.71 -47.92 -14.46
C GLY A 620 -18.30 -48.40 -14.11
N ASP A 621 -17.96 -48.60 -12.83
CA ASP A 621 -16.71 -49.28 -12.45
C ASP A 621 -16.69 -50.71 -13.03
N SER A 622 -15.67 -51.03 -13.83
CA SER A 622 -15.46 -52.39 -14.38
C SER A 622 -14.46 -53.19 -13.53
N THR A 623 -14.04 -54.37 -14.01
CA THR A 623 -12.91 -55.11 -13.41
C THR A 623 -11.59 -54.36 -13.52
N ASN A 624 -11.36 -53.63 -14.62
CA ASN A 624 -10.07 -53.02 -14.96
C ASN A 624 -10.08 -51.49 -14.84
N THR A 625 -11.24 -50.85 -14.95
CA THR A 625 -11.38 -49.38 -14.96
C THR A 625 -12.16 -48.88 -13.74
N PHE A 626 -11.80 -47.71 -13.23
CA PHE A 626 -12.67 -46.86 -12.43
C PHE A 626 -13.39 -45.87 -13.35
N LYS A 627 -14.64 -45.54 -13.01
CA LYS A 627 -15.36 -44.41 -13.62
C LYS A 627 -15.38 -43.20 -12.66
N VAL A 628 -15.14 -42.02 -13.21
CA VAL A 628 -15.48 -40.72 -12.63
C VAL A 628 -16.54 -40.11 -13.56
N ASN A 629 -17.71 -39.74 -13.03
CA ASN A 629 -18.77 -39.16 -13.87
C ASN A 629 -18.41 -37.70 -14.19
N GLU A 630 -18.84 -37.20 -15.35
CA GLU A 630 -18.67 -35.80 -15.76
C GLU A 630 -19.00 -34.81 -14.60
N GLY A 631 -18.07 -33.90 -14.29
CA GLY A 631 -18.24 -32.89 -13.24
C GLY A 631 -18.17 -33.41 -11.80
N GLU A 632 -18.04 -34.72 -11.56
CA GLU A 632 -17.80 -35.28 -10.24
C GLU A 632 -16.31 -35.42 -9.93
N THR A 633 -15.94 -35.19 -8.66
CA THR A 633 -14.61 -35.51 -8.12
C THR A 633 -14.64 -36.85 -7.38
N ARG A 634 -13.61 -37.68 -7.58
CA ARG A 634 -13.44 -38.96 -6.88
C ARG A 634 -12.03 -39.05 -6.30
N ARG A 635 -11.94 -39.50 -5.04
CA ARG A 635 -10.65 -39.70 -4.35
C ARG A 635 -10.05 -41.05 -4.69
N PHE A 636 -8.75 -41.08 -4.94
CA PHE A 636 -7.96 -42.27 -5.16
C PHE A 636 -6.81 -42.34 -4.16
N THR A 637 -6.34 -43.55 -3.87
CA THR A 637 -5.16 -43.80 -3.05
C THR A 637 -4.28 -44.80 -3.75
N VAL A 638 -3.20 -44.30 -4.33
CA VAL A 638 -2.12 -45.08 -4.95
C VAL A 638 -1.20 -45.56 -3.84
N THR A 639 -0.92 -46.86 -3.80
CA THR A 639 -0.04 -47.49 -2.80
C THR A 639 1.03 -48.31 -3.51
N VAL A 640 2.30 -48.01 -3.21
CA VAL A 640 3.49 -48.70 -3.72
C VAL A 640 4.27 -49.26 -2.54
N SER A 641 4.61 -50.55 -2.58
CA SER A 641 5.44 -51.21 -1.55
C SER A 641 6.78 -51.59 -2.16
N LEU A 642 7.87 -51.14 -1.53
CA LEU A 642 9.25 -51.33 -1.98
C LEU A 642 10.05 -52.14 -0.94
N GLU A 643 10.72 -53.21 -1.39
CA GLU A 643 11.69 -53.95 -0.59
C GLU A 643 13.11 -53.38 -0.78
N SER A 644 13.86 -53.19 0.31
CA SER A 644 15.27 -52.79 0.25
C SER A 644 16.10 -53.81 -0.54
N SER A 645 16.98 -53.30 -1.39
CA SER A 645 17.91 -54.03 -2.26
C SER A 645 19.36 -53.62 -1.98
N ASN A 646 19.58 -52.41 -1.43
CA ASN A 646 20.80 -51.93 -0.77
C ASN A 646 20.39 -50.91 0.31
N ASP A 647 21.21 -50.72 1.35
CA ASP A 647 21.03 -49.62 2.32
C ASP A 647 20.90 -48.26 1.60
N GLY A 648 19.86 -47.50 1.95
CA GLY A 648 19.62 -46.19 1.35
C GLY A 648 18.34 -45.52 1.84
N VAL A 649 17.91 -44.51 1.09
CA VAL A 649 16.61 -43.83 1.23
C VAL A 649 15.79 -43.99 -0.03
N ALA A 650 14.46 -44.06 0.10
CA ALA A 650 13.54 -44.06 -1.01
C ALA A 650 12.29 -43.23 -0.70
N ALA A 651 11.79 -42.54 -1.72
CA ALA A 651 10.48 -41.90 -1.76
C ALA A 651 9.82 -42.22 -3.11
N VAL A 652 8.49 -42.22 -3.15
CA VAL A 652 7.70 -42.50 -4.36
C VAL A 652 7.02 -41.22 -4.83
N GLN A 653 6.98 -41.03 -6.15
CA GLN A 653 6.29 -39.93 -6.82
C GLN A 653 5.39 -40.47 -7.93
N LEU A 654 4.18 -39.96 -8.04
CA LEU A 654 3.32 -40.17 -9.20
C LEU A 654 3.83 -39.30 -10.35
N THR A 655 4.03 -39.87 -11.54
CA THR A 655 4.55 -39.14 -12.71
C THR A 655 3.50 -38.87 -13.78
N GLY A 656 2.36 -39.56 -13.74
CA GLY A 656 1.23 -39.29 -14.64
C GLY A 656 0.03 -40.21 -14.43
N ILE A 657 -1.11 -39.84 -15.01
CA ILE A 657 -2.38 -40.58 -14.91
C ILE A 657 -3.00 -40.71 -16.31
N ASN A 658 -3.19 -41.93 -16.81
CA ASN A 658 -3.88 -42.18 -18.07
C ASN A 658 -5.41 -42.14 -17.89
N TRP A 659 -6.12 -41.58 -18.86
CA TRP A 659 -7.59 -41.52 -18.87
C TRP A 659 -8.19 -41.79 -20.26
N ALA A 660 -9.50 -42.05 -20.29
CA ALA A 660 -10.28 -42.31 -21.49
C ALA A 660 -11.71 -41.78 -21.35
N THR A 661 -12.34 -41.35 -22.45
CA THR A 661 -13.79 -41.08 -22.53
C THR A 661 -14.64 -42.35 -22.74
N ALA A 662 -14.01 -43.53 -22.69
CA ALA A 662 -14.69 -44.81 -22.93
C ALA A 662 -14.10 -45.95 -22.08
N ASP A 663 -14.96 -46.87 -21.65
CA ASP A 663 -14.55 -48.05 -20.89
C ASP A 663 -13.58 -48.95 -21.68
N GLY A 664 -12.56 -49.45 -20.99
CA GLY A 664 -11.46 -50.24 -21.55
C GLY A 664 -10.11 -49.51 -21.68
N ALA A 665 -10.03 -48.21 -21.32
CA ALA A 665 -8.80 -47.46 -21.01
C ALA A 665 -7.56 -47.67 -21.92
N SER A 666 -7.79 -47.91 -23.21
CA SER A 666 -6.75 -48.20 -24.22
C SER A 666 -6.34 -46.97 -25.04
N SER A 667 -6.74 -45.78 -24.59
CA SER A 667 -6.15 -44.49 -24.93
C SER A 667 -4.75 -44.33 -24.33
N ALA A 668 -4.08 -43.27 -24.76
CA ALA A 668 -2.76 -42.84 -24.30
C ALA A 668 -2.82 -41.35 -23.91
N ASN A 669 -3.87 -40.98 -23.18
CA ASN A 669 -4.13 -39.61 -22.76
C ASN A 669 -3.59 -39.45 -21.34
N PHE A 670 -2.33 -39.05 -21.22
CA PHE A 670 -1.67 -38.90 -19.92
C PHE A 670 -1.84 -37.47 -19.40
N TYR A 671 -2.46 -37.34 -18.23
CA TYR A 671 -2.35 -36.14 -17.41
C TYR A 671 -1.00 -36.18 -16.70
N THR A 672 -0.16 -35.18 -16.93
CA THR A 672 1.22 -35.12 -16.39
C THR A 672 1.55 -33.79 -15.71
N SER A 673 0.57 -32.87 -15.58
CA SER A 673 0.77 -31.58 -14.93
C SER A 673 0.86 -31.71 -13.40
N ASN A 674 1.59 -30.79 -12.77
CA ASN A 674 1.77 -30.63 -11.31
C ASN A 674 2.25 -31.89 -10.57
N MET A 675 2.78 -32.87 -11.32
CA MET A 675 3.26 -34.15 -10.78
C MET A 675 4.45 -34.00 -9.81
N SER A 676 5.01 -32.80 -9.69
CA SER A 676 6.03 -32.38 -8.71
C SER A 676 5.68 -32.76 -7.28
N ASP A 677 4.42 -32.60 -6.86
CA ASP A 677 4.02 -32.61 -5.44
C ASP A 677 3.22 -33.84 -5.02
N PHE A 678 2.90 -34.70 -5.99
CA PHE A 678 2.38 -36.05 -5.78
C PHE A 678 3.51 -37.01 -5.34
N LYS A 679 4.25 -36.65 -4.29
CA LYS A 679 5.44 -37.33 -3.77
C LYS A 679 5.34 -37.62 -2.27
N THR A 680 5.98 -38.69 -1.81
CA THR A 680 6.20 -38.99 -0.38
C THR A 680 7.49 -38.36 0.13
N ASP A 681 7.68 -38.35 1.45
CA ASP A 681 8.99 -38.05 2.05
C ASP A 681 9.96 -39.24 1.91
N LEU A 682 11.23 -39.00 2.23
CA LEU A 682 12.32 -39.98 2.17
C LEU A 682 12.28 -40.95 3.37
N LEU A 683 11.98 -42.22 3.08
CA LEU A 683 12.05 -43.31 4.04
C LEU A 683 13.38 -44.07 3.93
N THR A 684 14.11 -44.16 5.05
CA THR A 684 15.33 -44.98 5.15
C THR A 684 14.99 -46.48 5.15
N LEU A 685 15.59 -47.24 4.24
CA LEU A 685 15.37 -48.68 4.05
C LEU A 685 16.70 -49.44 4.03
N LEU A 686 16.90 -50.33 5.00
CA LEU A 686 18.16 -51.02 5.27
C LEU A 686 18.10 -52.53 4.99
N ILE A 687 19.28 -53.15 4.97
CA ILE A 687 19.51 -54.59 5.02
C ILE A 687 20.34 -54.90 6.27
N GLN A 688 19.94 -55.90 7.05
CA GLN A 688 20.67 -56.37 8.24
C GLN A 688 21.54 -57.60 7.95
#